data_AF-A0A835LRW1-F1
#
_entry.id   AF-A0A835LRW1-F1
#
_cell.length_a   1.000
_cell.length_b   1.000
_cell.length_c   1.000
_cell.angle_alpha   90.00
_cell.angle_beta   90.00
_cell.angle_gamma   90.00
#
_symmetry.space_group_name_H-M   'P 1'
#
loop_
_entity.id
_entity.type
_entity.pdbx_description
1 polymer ?
#
loop_
_entity_poly.entity_id
_entity_poly.type
_entity_poly.pdbx_seq_one_letter_code
_entity_poly.pdbx_strand_id
1 'polypeptide(L)'
;MKLTPREVEKLSLHNAGYLAQKRLARGLQLNYTEAVALIATQILEFVRDGDKSVAELMNIGKQLLGRRQVLPSVVHLLETIQVEGTFPDGTKLVTIHNPVASEDGKLDLALHGSFLPVPSLDKFLEMEDDRIPGEIHLETEQITLNTGRKAVIIRVINTAERPIQVGSHYHFIEVNPYLVFDRKRAYGMRLNIAAGTAIRFEPGQAKRVSLVSIGGRQVIRGGNGIVDGPVDVSQIGKVMEAVRAKAFGNAEEADVSEGVTGEDYNITTIISHEAYANMYGPTTGDKIRLGDTDLYAEIERDYAVYGDECIFGGGKVIRDGMGQASGYPSSDYLDTVITNAVIIDYTGIYKADIGIKGGFISCIGKAGNPDVMDGVSFGMIVGVNTEVIGGEGMIVTAGAIDCHVHFICPQLAYEAISSGITTLVGGGTGPANGTRATTCTPSPLHMKFMLQSTDDMPLNFGFTGKGNSSKPEGLHEIIESGAMGLKLHEDWGTTPAAIDNCLSVAEQYDVQVNIHTDTLNESGCVEHTIAAFKGRTIHTYHSEGAGGGHAPDIIKVCGVKNVLPSSTNPTRPFTSNTVDEHLDMLMVCHHLDKDIPEDVAFAESRIREETIAAEDILHDMGAISIISSDSQAMGRIGEVISRTWQTAHKMKLQRGSYEPTESNDNSRIKRYIAKFTINPAIANGFSQHVGSVEVGKLADLVIWKPSFFGAKPEIVIKGGGIAWANMGDPNASIPTPEPVVMRPMFGAFGKAGSSNSIAFVSKACPVAKQAGIETGYGLKKRVEAVGNVRNLTKLDMKLNSALPKIEVDPETYKVTADGMLLTCSAATTVPLSRNYFLF
;
A
#
# COMPACT_ATOMS: atom_id res chain seq x y z
N MET A 1 -6.70 4.33 40.00
CA MET A 1 -6.30 5.31 38.98
C MET A 1 -7.46 5.82 38.12
N LYS A 2 -8.49 5.01 37.80
CA LYS A 2 -9.59 5.43 36.89
C LYS A 2 -9.06 5.92 35.53
N LEU A 3 -8.06 5.23 34.99
CA LEU A 3 -7.43 5.59 33.72
C LEU A 3 -8.45 5.43 32.59
N THR A 4 -8.64 6.51 31.84
CA THR A 4 -9.35 6.51 30.56
C THR A 4 -8.48 5.88 29.47
N PRO A 5 -9.05 5.44 28.33
CA PRO A 5 -8.28 4.85 27.24
C PRO A 5 -7.09 5.70 26.79
N ARG A 6 -7.28 7.02 26.61
CA ARG A 6 -6.20 7.95 26.24
C ARG A 6 -5.06 8.02 27.27
N GLU A 7 -5.35 7.86 28.56
CA GLU A 7 -4.30 7.86 29.60
C GLU A 7 -3.45 6.58 29.54
N VAL A 8 -4.07 5.45 29.20
CA VAL A 8 -3.34 4.19 28.94
C VAL A 8 -2.47 4.31 27.69
N GLU A 9 -2.98 4.94 26.62
CA GLU A 9 -2.21 5.15 25.39
C GLU A 9 -1.03 6.10 25.59
N LYS A 10 -1.22 7.21 26.33
CA LYS A 10 -0.14 8.14 26.65
C LYS A 10 0.91 7.51 27.56
N LEU A 11 0.54 6.56 28.42
CA LEU A 11 1.51 5.76 29.18
C LEU A 11 2.35 4.85 28.25
N SER A 12 1.73 4.22 27.26
CA SER A 12 2.46 3.45 26.24
C SER A 12 3.40 4.32 25.41
N LEU A 13 2.96 5.52 25.01
CA LEU A 13 3.80 6.52 24.35
C LEU A 13 4.99 6.91 25.22
N HIS A 14 4.75 7.23 26.50
CA HIS A 14 5.81 7.56 27.46
C HIS A 14 6.81 6.42 27.61
N ASN A 15 6.37 5.16 27.66
CA ASN A 15 7.27 4.01 27.71
C ASN A 15 8.16 3.90 26.47
N ALA A 16 7.63 4.18 25.28
CA ALA A 16 8.41 4.23 24.04
C ALA A 16 9.41 5.40 24.05
N GLY A 17 9.01 6.58 24.54
CA GLY A 17 9.90 7.72 24.72
C GLY A 17 11.03 7.41 25.71
N TYR A 18 10.73 6.78 26.84
CA TYR A 18 11.73 6.38 27.83
C TYR A 18 12.69 5.30 27.29
N LEU A 19 12.21 4.38 26.45
CA LEU A 19 13.09 3.47 25.71
C LEU A 19 14.07 4.24 24.81
N ALA A 20 13.57 5.20 24.03
CA ALA A 20 14.39 6.04 23.17
C ALA A 20 15.40 6.87 23.99
N GLN A 21 15.00 7.42 25.14
CA GLN A 21 15.91 8.12 26.05
C GLN A 21 17.05 7.22 26.56
N LYS A 22 16.77 5.95 26.92
CA LYS A 22 17.82 4.99 27.29
C LYS A 22 18.76 4.65 26.14
N ARG A 23 18.28 4.67 24.90
CA ARG A 23 19.10 4.47 23.69
C ARG A 23 19.98 5.70 23.45
N LEU A 24 19.41 6.89 23.52
CA LEU A 24 20.11 8.17 23.42
C LEU A 24 21.20 8.30 24.51
N ALA A 25 20.87 8.03 25.78
CA ALA A 25 21.79 8.17 26.91
C ALA A 25 23.06 7.29 26.82
N ARG A 26 23.01 6.20 26.04
CA ARG A 26 24.19 5.35 25.77
C ARG A 26 24.87 5.64 24.43
N GLY A 27 24.46 6.68 23.71
CA GLY A 27 25.10 7.13 22.47
C GLY A 27 24.52 6.54 21.18
N LEU A 28 23.33 5.93 21.20
CA LEU A 28 22.71 5.46 19.96
C LEU A 28 22.04 6.63 19.23
N GLN A 29 22.26 6.67 17.91
CA GLN A 29 21.49 7.51 17.01
C GLN A 29 20.08 6.93 16.84
N LEU A 30 19.07 7.76 17.09
CA LEU A 30 17.68 7.36 17.08
C LEU A 30 17.13 7.30 15.65
N ASN A 31 16.33 6.29 15.34
CA ASN A 31 15.55 6.26 14.10
C ASN A 31 14.29 7.15 14.17
N TYR A 32 13.50 7.17 13.10
CA TYR A 32 12.29 7.99 13.00
C TYR A 32 11.32 7.74 14.16
N THR A 33 11.00 6.47 14.43
CA THR A 33 10.01 6.09 15.45
C THR A 33 10.49 6.44 16.86
N GLU A 34 11.77 6.24 17.14
CA GLU A 34 12.37 6.60 18.42
C GLU A 34 12.42 8.11 18.66
N ALA A 35 12.76 8.89 17.62
CA ALA A 35 12.78 10.34 17.68
C ALA A 35 11.38 10.92 17.95
N VAL A 36 10.36 10.43 17.22
CA VAL A 36 8.94 10.79 17.46
C VAL A 36 8.55 10.51 18.91
N ALA A 37 8.79 9.28 19.38
CA ALA A 37 8.39 8.86 20.72
C ALA A 37 9.08 9.70 21.81
N LEU A 38 10.37 9.98 21.66
CA LEU A 38 11.13 10.80 22.61
C LEU A 38 10.57 12.23 22.65
N ILE A 39 10.46 12.89 21.49
CA ILE A 39 10.03 14.29 21.44
C ILE A 39 8.60 14.43 21.97
N ALA A 40 7.66 13.59 21.52
CA ALA A 40 6.28 13.65 22.00
C ALA A 40 6.19 13.41 23.52
N THR A 41 6.96 12.46 24.05
CA THR A 41 7.02 12.21 25.50
C THR A 41 7.57 13.40 26.26
N GLN A 42 8.65 14.02 25.77
CA GLN A 42 9.23 15.20 26.41
C GLN A 42 8.29 16.40 26.41
N ILE A 43 7.54 16.61 25.34
CA ILE A 43 6.49 17.63 25.34
C ILE A 43 5.46 17.34 26.44
N LEU A 44 5.00 16.10 26.60
CA LEU A 44 4.06 15.74 27.66
C LEU A 44 4.61 15.98 29.07
N GLU A 45 5.88 15.69 29.31
CA GLU A 45 6.52 15.96 30.61
C GLU A 45 6.61 17.47 30.90
N PHE A 46 7.00 18.30 29.93
CA PHE A 46 6.98 19.75 30.13
C PHE A 46 5.57 20.33 30.29
N VAL A 47 4.58 19.75 29.60
CA VAL A 47 3.16 20.09 29.85
C VAL A 47 2.78 19.77 31.29
N ARG A 48 3.25 18.63 31.82
CA ARG A 48 2.97 18.20 33.18
C ARG A 48 3.62 19.10 34.23
N ASP A 49 4.82 19.62 33.98
CA ASP A 49 5.48 20.59 34.86
C ASP A 49 4.70 21.91 34.96
N GLY A 50 4.02 22.30 33.88
CA GLY A 50 3.02 23.37 33.89
C GLY A 50 3.59 24.80 33.92
N ASP A 51 4.89 24.96 33.62
CA ASP A 51 5.59 26.23 33.60
C ASP A 51 5.88 26.76 32.17
N LYS A 52 5.49 26.01 31.12
CA LYS A 52 5.62 26.39 29.72
C LYS A 52 4.28 26.51 29.01
N SER A 53 4.17 27.52 28.15
CA SER A 53 3.06 27.69 27.21
C SER A 53 3.22 26.80 25.97
N VAL A 54 2.13 26.61 25.20
CA VAL A 54 2.16 25.92 23.91
C VAL A 54 3.24 26.49 22.98
N ALA A 55 3.33 27.82 22.86
CA ALA A 55 4.30 28.47 21.99
C ALA A 55 5.75 28.21 22.40
N GLU A 56 6.04 28.16 23.71
CA GLU A 56 7.37 27.80 24.21
C GLU A 56 7.71 26.34 23.92
N LEU A 57 6.74 25.43 24.08
CA LEU A 57 6.94 24.01 23.78
C LEU A 57 7.15 23.76 22.28
N MET A 58 6.49 24.52 21.41
CA MET A 58 6.76 24.51 19.97
C MET A 58 8.23 24.82 19.64
N ASN A 59 8.88 25.66 20.44
CA ASN A 59 10.30 25.99 20.27
C ASN A 59 11.24 25.02 21.01
N ILE A 60 10.86 24.54 22.19
CA ILE A 60 11.64 23.56 22.97
C ILE A 60 11.75 22.24 22.20
N GLY A 61 10.66 21.78 21.58
CA GLY A 61 10.66 20.54 20.80
C GLY A 61 11.73 20.48 19.70
N LYS A 62 12.07 21.64 19.10
CA LYS A 62 13.12 21.76 18.06
C LYS A 62 14.55 21.69 18.59
N GLN A 63 14.71 21.74 19.91
CA GLN A 63 16.00 21.77 20.58
C GLN A 63 16.36 20.41 21.19
N LEU A 64 15.46 19.43 21.17
CA LEU A 64 15.69 18.16 21.88
C LEU A 64 16.72 17.28 21.17
N LEU A 65 16.58 17.10 19.85
CA LEU A 65 17.44 16.23 19.05
C LEU A 65 18.10 17.04 17.93
N GLY A 66 19.41 16.87 17.76
CA GLY A 66 20.16 17.36 16.61
C GLY A 66 20.42 16.27 15.59
N ARG A 67 20.97 16.65 14.43
CA ARG A 67 21.32 15.75 13.32
C ARG A 67 22.21 14.61 13.78
N ARG A 68 23.18 14.87 14.67
CA ARG A 68 24.12 13.85 15.17
C ARG A 68 23.47 12.81 16.09
N GLN A 69 22.31 13.09 16.67
CA GLN A 69 21.62 12.18 17.60
C GLN A 69 20.56 11.30 16.94
N VAL A 70 20.34 11.46 15.63
CA VAL A 70 19.38 10.68 14.86
C VAL A 70 20.05 10.04 13.65
N LEU A 71 19.42 9.02 13.06
CA LEU A 71 19.86 8.48 11.78
C LEU A 71 19.65 9.54 10.68
N PRO A 72 20.47 9.55 9.61
CA PRO A 72 20.40 10.57 8.55
C PRO A 72 18.99 10.73 7.94
N SER A 73 18.29 9.61 7.71
CA SER A 73 16.93 9.57 7.18
C SER A 73 15.90 10.35 8.01
N VAL A 74 16.11 10.49 9.33
CA VAL A 74 15.16 11.14 10.23
C VAL A 74 14.97 12.61 9.89
N VAL A 75 16.02 13.29 9.41
CA VAL A 75 15.95 14.70 9.01
C VAL A 75 14.94 14.92 7.88
N HIS A 76 14.75 13.92 7.03
CA HIS A 76 13.83 13.96 5.90
C HIS A 76 12.46 13.35 6.23
N LEU A 77 12.41 12.31 7.05
CA LEU A 77 11.17 11.64 7.42
C LEU A 77 10.33 12.45 8.42
N LEU A 78 10.97 13.27 9.25
CA LEU A 78 10.36 13.88 10.43
C LEU A 78 10.10 15.38 10.24
N GLU A 79 9.08 15.70 9.45
CA GLU A 79 8.68 17.10 9.20
C GLU A 79 7.94 17.73 10.39
N THR A 80 7.01 16.99 10.99
CA THR A 80 6.18 17.49 12.08
C THR A 80 5.91 16.42 13.12
N ILE A 81 5.84 16.83 14.38
CA ILE A 81 5.38 15.99 15.50
C ILE A 81 4.23 16.69 16.19
N GLN A 82 3.22 15.94 16.58
CA GLN A 82 2.04 16.45 17.25
C GLN A 82 1.73 15.63 18.48
N VAL A 83 1.37 16.29 19.58
CA VAL A 83 0.90 15.60 20.78
C VAL A 83 -0.02 16.52 21.58
N GLU A 84 -1.02 15.94 22.23
CA GLU A 84 -1.87 16.67 23.17
C GLU A 84 -1.59 16.29 24.62
N GLY A 85 -1.43 17.30 25.47
CA GLY A 85 -1.22 17.14 26.91
C GLY A 85 -2.14 18.04 27.72
N THR A 86 -2.30 17.72 29.02
CA THR A 86 -3.15 18.48 29.95
C THR A 86 -2.35 19.58 30.62
N PHE A 87 -2.41 20.79 30.07
CA PHE A 87 -1.84 22.00 30.69
C PHE A 87 -2.66 22.41 31.92
N PRO A 88 -2.17 23.37 32.74
CA PRO A 88 -2.97 23.97 33.82
C PRO A 88 -4.32 24.54 33.35
N ASP A 89 -4.42 24.93 32.08
CA ASP A 89 -5.64 25.45 31.44
C ASP A 89 -6.38 24.40 30.57
N GLY A 90 -6.12 23.10 30.80
CA GLY A 90 -6.76 21.98 30.11
C GLY A 90 -5.98 21.45 28.91
N THR A 91 -6.57 20.51 28.16
CA THR A 91 -5.91 19.87 27.03
C THR A 91 -5.58 20.86 25.91
N LYS A 92 -4.34 20.84 25.39
CA LYS A 92 -3.93 21.60 24.19
C LYS A 92 -3.07 20.73 23.28
N LEU A 93 -3.20 21.00 21.98
CA LEU A 93 -2.30 20.49 20.94
C LEU A 93 -1.01 21.30 20.90
N VAL A 94 0.11 20.59 20.83
CA VAL A 94 1.42 21.15 20.51
C VAL A 94 1.89 20.52 19.20
N THR A 95 2.25 21.36 18.22
CA THR A 95 2.83 20.91 16.95
C THR A 95 4.26 21.43 16.82
N ILE A 96 5.23 20.51 16.70
CA ILE A 96 6.64 20.84 16.48
C ILE A 96 6.92 20.69 14.99
N HIS A 97 7.24 21.80 14.33
CA HIS A 97 7.65 21.80 12.93
C HIS A 97 9.17 21.77 12.79
N ASN A 98 9.70 20.90 11.94
CA ASN A 98 11.12 20.67 11.70
C ASN A 98 11.87 20.44 13.02
N PRO A 99 11.55 19.36 13.78
CA PRO A 99 12.10 19.12 15.10
C PRO A 99 13.63 18.91 15.11
N VAL A 100 14.22 18.42 14.02
CA VAL A 100 15.68 18.26 13.89
C VAL A 100 16.26 19.50 13.21
N ALA A 101 16.43 20.59 13.98
CA ALA A 101 16.75 21.92 13.47
C ALA A 101 18.21 22.37 13.71
N SER A 102 19.05 21.53 14.33
CA SER A 102 20.42 21.87 14.72
C SER A 102 21.35 20.65 14.60
N GLU A 103 22.66 20.87 14.62
CA GLU A 103 23.63 19.77 14.61
C GLU A 103 23.55 18.90 15.87
N ASP A 104 23.50 19.56 17.03
CA ASP A 104 23.44 18.93 18.35
C ASP A 104 22.23 19.44 19.12
N GLY A 105 21.44 18.50 19.65
CA GLY A 105 20.35 18.80 20.56
C GLY A 105 20.83 19.16 21.97
N LYS A 106 19.96 19.82 22.73
CA LYS A 106 20.11 20.04 24.18
C LYS A 106 19.72 18.77 24.91
N LEU A 107 20.70 17.90 25.13
CA LEU A 107 20.48 16.56 25.67
C LEU A 107 20.00 16.54 27.13
N ASP A 108 20.25 17.62 27.88
CA ASP A 108 19.64 17.85 29.19
C ASP A 108 18.12 18.00 29.09
N LEU A 109 17.62 18.69 28.05
CA LEU A 109 16.19 18.79 27.76
C LEU A 109 15.64 17.47 27.22
N ALA A 110 16.37 16.79 26.33
CA ALA A 110 15.93 15.50 25.76
C ALA A 110 15.79 14.40 26.82
N LEU A 111 16.55 14.50 27.92
CA LEU A 111 16.56 13.56 29.03
C LEU A 111 15.86 14.10 30.28
N HIS A 112 15.15 15.23 30.18
CA HIS A 112 14.41 15.81 31.30
C HIS A 112 13.41 14.81 31.88
N GLY A 113 13.30 14.79 33.21
CA GLY A 113 12.46 13.84 33.96
C GLY A 113 12.91 12.37 33.95
N SER A 114 13.87 11.98 33.11
CA SER A 114 14.27 10.56 32.95
C SER A 114 15.23 10.06 34.04
N PHE A 115 15.95 10.98 34.70
CA PHE A 115 17.06 10.69 35.63
C PHE A 115 18.21 9.87 35.03
N LEU A 116 18.29 9.78 33.69
CA LEU A 116 19.41 9.17 33.00
C LEU A 116 20.60 10.15 32.92
N PRO A 117 21.85 9.64 32.93
CA PRO A 117 23.01 10.49 32.76
C PRO A 117 23.03 11.09 31.35
N VAL A 118 23.26 12.41 31.27
CA VAL A 118 23.43 13.09 29.98
C VAL A 118 24.73 12.63 29.32
N PRO A 119 24.67 12.02 28.12
CA PRO A 119 25.89 11.60 27.43
C PRO A 119 26.64 12.81 26.89
N SER A 120 27.97 12.69 26.82
CA SER A 120 28.78 13.65 26.08
C SER A 120 28.55 13.50 24.57
N LEU A 121 28.64 14.61 23.84
CA LEU A 121 28.34 14.69 22.40
C LEU A 121 29.30 13.86 21.53
N ASP A 122 30.50 13.55 22.03
CA ASP A 122 31.49 12.69 21.37
C ASP A 122 31.03 11.24 21.19
N LYS A 123 30.01 10.79 21.94
CA LYS A 123 29.41 9.46 21.76
C LYS A 123 28.64 9.31 20.44
N PHE A 124 28.28 10.41 19.80
CA PHE A 124 27.50 10.44 18.58
C PHE A 124 28.42 10.73 17.39
N LEU A 125 28.77 9.70 16.63
CA LEU A 125 29.58 9.88 15.43
C LEU A 125 28.78 10.60 14.34
N GLU A 126 29.46 11.35 13.50
CA GLU A 126 28.84 11.93 12.31
C GLU A 126 28.57 10.81 11.29
N MET A 127 27.36 10.78 10.75
CA MET A 127 26.97 9.87 9.68
C MET A 127 26.37 10.70 8.56
N GLU A 128 27.02 10.67 7.39
CA GLU A 128 26.49 11.27 6.17
C GLU A 128 25.88 10.17 5.29
N ASP A 129 24.62 10.37 4.89
CA ASP A 129 23.95 9.57 3.88
C ASP A 129 22.96 10.50 3.16
N ASP A 130 23.20 10.75 1.88
CA ASP A 130 22.41 11.67 1.06
C ASP A 130 21.10 11.05 0.55
N ARG A 131 20.82 9.77 0.88
CA ARG A 131 19.61 9.09 0.41
C ARG A 131 18.39 9.54 1.18
N ILE A 132 17.47 10.19 0.47
CA ILE A 132 16.19 10.68 1.00
C ILE A 132 15.11 9.62 0.77
N PRO A 133 14.52 9.01 1.83
CA PRO A 133 13.45 8.04 1.64
C PRO A 133 12.22 8.67 0.97
N GLY A 134 11.68 8.05 -0.08
CA GLY A 134 10.51 8.57 -0.79
C GLY A 134 10.77 9.76 -1.70
N GLU A 135 12.03 10.11 -1.95
CA GLU A 135 12.44 11.23 -2.81
C GLU A 135 11.80 11.19 -4.19
N ILE A 136 11.45 12.36 -4.71
CA ILE A 136 10.91 12.53 -6.05
C ILE A 136 11.96 13.22 -6.93
N HIS A 137 12.41 12.55 -7.98
CA HIS A 137 13.20 13.17 -9.04
C HIS A 137 12.25 13.70 -10.10
N LEU A 138 12.31 15.01 -10.33
CA LEU A 138 11.34 15.74 -11.15
C LEU A 138 11.93 16.04 -12.51
N GLU A 139 11.08 16.06 -13.53
CA GLU A 139 11.46 16.61 -14.83
C GLU A 139 11.69 18.12 -14.77
N THR A 140 12.50 18.64 -15.68
CA THR A 140 12.89 20.07 -15.70
C THR A 140 11.96 20.94 -16.53
N GLU A 141 11.09 20.33 -17.35
CA GLU A 141 10.14 21.04 -18.20
C GLU A 141 9.03 21.71 -17.37
N GLN A 142 8.31 22.65 -17.98
CA GLN A 142 7.19 23.35 -17.33
C GLN A 142 5.87 22.73 -17.81
N ILE A 143 4.93 22.54 -16.89
CA ILE A 143 3.59 22.01 -17.18
C ILE A 143 2.67 23.18 -17.51
N THR A 144 2.00 23.10 -18.67
CA THR A 144 0.99 24.07 -19.06
C THR A 144 -0.38 23.65 -18.54
N LEU A 145 -1.04 24.55 -17.80
CA LEU A 145 -2.37 24.32 -17.25
C LEU A 145 -3.46 24.77 -18.21
N ASN A 146 -4.59 24.05 -18.22
CA ASN A 146 -5.83 24.42 -18.90
C ASN A 146 -5.66 24.69 -20.40
N THR A 147 -4.72 24.01 -21.06
CA THR A 147 -4.35 24.21 -22.48
C THR A 147 -5.55 24.11 -23.43
N GLY A 148 -5.57 24.93 -24.49
CA GLY A 148 -6.59 24.90 -25.54
C GLY A 148 -7.92 25.56 -25.17
N ARG A 149 -7.98 26.31 -24.06
CA ARG A 149 -9.19 26.98 -23.58
C ARG A 149 -9.22 28.45 -23.93
N LYS A 150 -10.41 28.97 -24.22
CA LYS A 150 -10.63 30.42 -24.36
C LYS A 150 -10.30 31.07 -23.03
N ALA A 151 -9.58 32.19 -23.08
CA ALA A 151 -9.14 32.89 -21.90
C ALA A 151 -9.32 34.41 -22.02
N VAL A 152 -9.51 35.06 -20.87
CA VAL A 152 -9.61 36.52 -20.78
C VAL A 152 -8.96 37.03 -19.49
N ILE A 153 -8.31 38.19 -19.57
CA ILE A 153 -7.79 38.90 -18.39
C ILE A 153 -8.72 40.07 -18.08
N ILE A 154 -9.34 40.06 -16.89
CA ILE A 154 -10.26 41.11 -16.44
C ILE A 154 -9.83 41.72 -15.12
N ARG A 155 -10.18 42.99 -14.89
CA ARG A 155 -9.97 43.67 -13.60
C ARG A 155 -11.15 43.42 -12.65
N VAL A 156 -10.84 43.00 -11.42
CA VAL A 156 -11.82 42.67 -10.38
C VAL A 156 -11.55 43.51 -9.15
N ILE A 157 -12.56 44.20 -8.65
CA ILE A 157 -12.49 45.05 -7.45
C ILE A 157 -13.40 44.49 -6.35
N ASN A 158 -12.90 44.39 -5.13
CA ASN A 158 -13.71 44.09 -3.96
C ASN A 158 -14.25 45.37 -3.32
N THR A 159 -15.57 45.59 -3.39
CA THR A 159 -16.25 46.73 -2.77
C THR A 159 -16.84 46.40 -1.39
N ALA A 160 -16.67 45.18 -0.89
CA ALA A 160 -17.07 44.81 0.46
C ALA A 160 -16.08 45.32 1.50
N GLU A 161 -16.55 45.48 2.73
CA GLU A 161 -15.73 45.71 3.93
C GLU A 161 -15.09 44.43 4.48
N ARG A 162 -15.17 43.32 3.73
CA ARG A 162 -14.69 42.00 4.13
C ARG A 162 -13.83 41.38 3.03
N PRO A 163 -12.85 40.53 3.38
CA PRO A 163 -12.08 39.80 2.39
C PRO A 163 -12.97 38.80 1.64
N ILE A 164 -12.71 38.63 0.35
CA ILE A 164 -13.38 37.66 -0.52
C ILE A 164 -12.31 36.78 -1.17
N GLN A 165 -12.49 35.47 -1.15
CA GLN A 165 -11.56 34.52 -1.77
C GLN A 165 -12.31 33.59 -2.72
N VAL A 166 -11.82 33.45 -3.94
CA VAL A 166 -12.47 32.70 -5.02
C VAL A 166 -11.56 31.56 -5.46
N GLY A 167 -12.05 30.32 -5.35
CA GLY A 167 -11.33 29.11 -5.73
C GLY A 167 -11.26 28.89 -7.25
N SER A 168 -10.25 28.13 -7.68
CA SER A 168 -9.92 27.83 -9.08
C SER A 168 -11.12 27.45 -9.96
N HIS A 169 -12.00 26.57 -9.45
CA HIS A 169 -13.09 25.97 -10.21
C HIS A 169 -14.46 26.61 -9.98
N TYR A 170 -14.52 27.72 -9.25
CA TYR A 170 -15.77 28.43 -9.03
C TYR A 170 -16.21 29.15 -10.31
N HIS A 171 -17.48 28.99 -10.71
CA HIS A 171 -18.08 29.70 -11.85
C HIS A 171 -17.97 31.21 -11.63
N PHE A 172 -17.14 31.89 -12.41
CA PHE A 172 -16.71 33.25 -12.04
C PHE A 172 -17.85 34.28 -12.09
N ILE A 173 -18.84 34.07 -12.95
CA ILE A 173 -20.06 34.89 -12.98
C ILE A 173 -20.89 34.77 -11.70
N GLU A 174 -20.78 33.67 -10.94
CA GLU A 174 -21.55 33.41 -9.72
C GLU A 174 -20.92 34.02 -8.46
N VAL A 175 -19.73 34.64 -8.55
CA VAL A 175 -18.99 35.10 -7.37
C VAL A 175 -19.74 36.21 -6.63
N ASN A 176 -19.36 36.42 -5.37
CA ASN A 176 -19.95 37.39 -4.45
C ASN A 176 -20.34 38.72 -5.13
N PRO A 177 -21.56 39.26 -4.87
CA PRO A 177 -22.06 40.47 -5.54
C PRO A 177 -21.21 41.73 -5.30
N TYR A 178 -20.38 41.77 -4.25
CA TYR A 178 -19.46 42.88 -3.99
C TYR A 178 -18.17 42.84 -4.84
N LEU A 179 -17.93 41.77 -5.60
CA LEU A 179 -16.90 41.78 -6.63
C LEU A 179 -17.45 42.44 -7.89
N VAL A 180 -16.84 43.56 -8.29
CA VAL A 180 -17.20 44.35 -9.47
C VAL A 180 -16.18 44.09 -10.58
N PHE A 181 -16.66 43.58 -11.72
CA PHE A 181 -15.90 43.23 -12.92
C PHE A 181 -16.85 43.03 -14.11
N ASP A 182 -16.32 42.71 -15.29
CA ASP A 182 -17.11 42.39 -16.48
C ASP A 182 -17.76 40.99 -16.35
N ARG A 183 -18.99 40.93 -15.83
CA ARG A 183 -19.71 39.66 -15.64
C ARG A 183 -20.11 39.01 -16.95
N LYS A 184 -20.28 39.80 -18.01
CA LYS A 184 -20.62 39.31 -19.34
C LYS A 184 -19.49 38.44 -19.89
N ARG A 185 -18.24 38.89 -19.72
CA ARG A 185 -17.05 38.12 -20.12
C ARG A 185 -16.70 36.97 -19.19
N ALA A 186 -17.13 37.02 -17.93
CA ALA A 186 -16.96 35.92 -16.97
C ALA A 186 -17.98 34.78 -17.14
N TYR A 187 -18.97 34.93 -18.03
CA TYR A 187 -19.98 33.91 -18.28
C TYR A 187 -19.35 32.64 -18.90
N GLY A 188 -19.53 31.50 -18.24
CA GLY A 188 -18.91 30.23 -18.68
C GLY A 188 -17.41 30.14 -18.39
N MET A 189 -16.88 30.99 -17.51
CA MET A 189 -15.45 31.06 -17.19
C MET A 189 -15.18 30.72 -15.72
N ARG A 190 -13.94 30.29 -15.44
CA ARG A 190 -13.37 30.07 -14.11
C ARG A 190 -11.94 30.63 -14.05
N LEU A 191 -11.33 30.69 -12.87
CA LEU A 191 -9.95 31.19 -12.73
C LEU A 191 -8.93 30.27 -13.44
N ASN A 192 -7.98 30.84 -14.16
CA ASN A 192 -6.86 30.12 -14.77
C ASN A 192 -5.67 30.02 -13.79
N ILE A 193 -5.86 29.27 -12.72
CA ILE A 193 -4.86 29.03 -11.67
C ILE A 193 -4.77 27.53 -11.39
N ALA A 194 -3.72 27.11 -10.67
CA ALA A 194 -3.56 25.73 -10.24
C ALA A 194 -4.81 25.21 -9.50
N ALA A 195 -5.26 24.00 -9.85
CA ALA A 195 -6.41 23.35 -9.25
C ALA A 195 -6.32 23.33 -7.72
N GLY A 196 -7.43 23.61 -7.04
CA GLY A 196 -7.48 23.69 -5.58
C GLY A 196 -6.97 24.99 -4.95
N THR A 197 -6.28 25.86 -5.70
CA THR A 197 -5.88 27.19 -5.20
C THR A 197 -6.99 28.23 -5.33
N ALA A 198 -6.75 29.44 -4.82
CA ALA A 198 -7.70 30.53 -4.83
C ALA A 198 -7.02 31.90 -4.95
N ILE A 199 -7.75 32.90 -5.48
CA ILE A 199 -7.34 34.30 -5.44
C ILE A 199 -8.11 35.02 -4.33
N ARG A 200 -7.38 35.68 -3.45
CA ARG A 200 -7.91 36.49 -2.35
C ARG A 200 -7.95 37.98 -2.73
N PHE A 201 -9.05 38.64 -2.36
CA PHE A 201 -9.30 40.07 -2.54
C PHE A 201 -9.58 40.69 -1.17
N GLU A 202 -8.65 41.50 -0.67
CA GLU A 202 -8.89 42.31 0.53
C GLU A 202 -9.91 43.45 0.26
N PRO A 203 -10.56 44.02 1.29
CA PRO A 203 -11.45 45.17 1.13
C PRO A 203 -10.81 46.30 0.31
N GLY A 204 -11.51 46.77 -0.72
CA GLY A 204 -11.03 47.84 -1.63
C GLY A 204 -9.97 47.40 -2.65
N GLN A 205 -9.46 46.17 -2.58
CA GLN A 205 -8.41 45.70 -3.46
C GLN A 205 -8.92 45.47 -4.89
N ALA A 206 -8.11 45.86 -5.87
CA ALA A 206 -8.31 45.53 -7.27
C ALA A 206 -7.18 44.63 -7.78
N LYS A 207 -7.51 43.55 -8.50
CA LYS A 207 -6.53 42.68 -9.17
C LYS A 207 -6.96 42.41 -10.60
N ARG A 208 -6.00 42.23 -11.51
CA ARG A 208 -6.26 41.56 -12.79
C ARG A 208 -6.16 40.06 -12.59
N VAL A 209 -7.14 39.33 -13.11
CA VAL A 209 -7.17 37.86 -13.03
C VAL A 209 -7.34 37.28 -14.42
N SER A 210 -6.63 36.19 -14.69
CA SER A 210 -6.83 35.37 -15.89
C SER A 210 -7.96 34.39 -15.63
N LEU A 211 -8.93 34.35 -16.55
CA LEU A 211 -10.03 33.39 -16.56
C LEU A 211 -9.89 32.48 -17.78
N VAL A 212 -10.33 31.23 -17.66
CA VAL A 212 -10.46 30.26 -18.76
C VAL A 212 -11.88 29.73 -18.81
N SER A 213 -12.34 29.33 -19.99
CA SER A 213 -13.63 28.67 -20.16
C SER A 213 -13.71 27.38 -19.33
N ILE A 214 -14.89 27.05 -18.82
CA ILE A 214 -15.13 25.70 -18.30
C ILE A 214 -15.04 24.66 -19.44
N GLY A 215 -14.62 23.44 -19.11
CA GLY A 215 -14.52 22.32 -20.05
C GLY A 215 -15.81 21.50 -20.13
N GLY A 216 -15.71 20.32 -20.73
CA GLY A 216 -16.78 19.32 -20.76
C GLY A 216 -18.01 19.81 -21.51
N ARG A 217 -19.20 19.55 -20.96
CA ARG A 217 -20.48 19.97 -21.54
C ARG A 217 -20.76 21.47 -21.41
N GLN A 218 -19.92 22.21 -20.71
CA GLN A 218 -20.07 23.63 -20.42
C GLN A 218 -21.44 23.96 -19.82
N VAL A 219 -21.77 23.33 -18.69
CA VAL A 219 -23.03 23.56 -17.97
C VAL A 219 -22.72 24.17 -16.61
N ILE A 220 -23.29 25.35 -16.34
CA ILE A 220 -23.16 26.03 -15.05
C ILE A 220 -24.25 25.52 -14.11
N ARG A 221 -23.88 25.22 -12.87
CA ARG A 221 -24.79 24.85 -11.78
C ARG A 221 -24.28 25.39 -10.45
N GLY A 222 -25.18 25.57 -9.49
CA GLY A 222 -24.86 25.99 -8.12
C GLY A 222 -24.57 27.49 -8.01
N GLY A 223 -23.66 27.87 -7.12
CA GLY A 223 -23.30 29.27 -6.90
C GLY A 223 -24.43 30.11 -6.29
N ASN A 224 -24.76 31.23 -6.93
CA ASN A 224 -25.89 32.11 -6.54
C ASN A 224 -27.14 31.89 -7.43
N GLY A 225 -27.09 30.88 -8.32
CA GLY A 225 -28.12 30.61 -9.31
C GLY A 225 -28.41 31.84 -10.18
N ILE A 226 -27.39 32.61 -10.58
CA ILE A 226 -27.54 33.66 -11.59
C ILE A 226 -27.78 32.99 -12.94
N VAL A 227 -27.02 31.94 -13.23
CA VAL A 227 -27.19 31.07 -14.38
C VAL A 227 -27.19 29.61 -13.94
N ASP A 228 -28.23 28.88 -14.33
CA ASP A 228 -28.25 27.42 -14.26
C ASP A 228 -28.56 26.87 -15.65
N GLY A 229 -27.69 26.01 -16.15
CA GLY A 229 -27.83 25.40 -17.46
C GLY A 229 -26.62 25.57 -18.39
N PRO A 230 -26.74 25.10 -19.65
CA PRO A 230 -25.66 25.14 -20.63
C PRO A 230 -25.24 26.58 -20.93
N VAL A 231 -23.95 26.76 -21.19
CA VAL A 231 -23.39 28.04 -21.66
C VAL A 231 -23.90 28.30 -23.07
N ASP A 232 -24.79 29.29 -23.20
CA ASP A 232 -25.36 29.74 -24.47
C ASP A 232 -25.23 31.26 -24.59
N VAL A 233 -24.29 31.69 -25.43
CA VAL A 233 -24.00 33.12 -25.67
C VAL A 233 -25.23 33.87 -26.20
N SER A 234 -26.18 33.19 -26.85
CA SER A 234 -27.42 33.82 -27.31
C SER A 234 -28.32 34.28 -26.15
N GLN A 235 -28.19 33.68 -24.96
CA GLN A 235 -28.96 34.03 -23.76
C GLN A 235 -28.28 35.12 -22.91
N ILE A 236 -27.14 35.68 -23.33
CA ILE A 236 -26.37 36.63 -22.54
C ILE A 236 -27.20 37.85 -22.08
N GLY A 237 -28.17 38.28 -22.88
CA GLY A 237 -29.10 39.35 -22.51
C GLY A 237 -29.87 39.02 -21.22
N LYS A 238 -30.47 37.82 -21.15
CA LYS A 238 -31.20 37.34 -19.98
C LYS A 238 -30.29 37.10 -18.78
N VAL A 239 -29.09 36.58 -19.01
CA VAL A 239 -28.07 36.41 -17.96
C VAL A 239 -27.75 37.75 -17.31
N MET A 240 -27.48 38.78 -18.12
CA MET A 240 -27.15 40.11 -17.59
C MET A 240 -28.37 40.83 -16.98
N GLU A 241 -29.60 40.50 -17.40
CA GLU A 241 -30.81 40.91 -16.69
C GLU A 241 -30.86 40.32 -15.28
N ALA A 242 -30.55 39.02 -15.11
CA ALA A 242 -30.49 38.39 -13.80
C ALA A 242 -29.39 39.01 -12.91
N VAL A 243 -28.20 39.28 -13.46
CA VAL A 243 -27.10 39.99 -12.77
C VAL A 243 -27.59 41.34 -12.24
N ARG A 244 -28.27 42.14 -13.08
CA ARG A 244 -28.81 43.46 -12.69
C ARG A 244 -29.95 43.33 -11.67
N ALA A 245 -30.89 42.44 -11.91
CA ALA A 245 -32.05 42.24 -11.04
C ALA A 245 -31.66 41.80 -9.63
N LYS A 246 -30.60 40.98 -9.50
CA LYS A 246 -30.06 40.53 -8.22
C LYS A 246 -28.96 41.45 -7.66
N ALA A 247 -28.70 42.60 -8.30
CA ALA A 247 -27.71 43.60 -7.89
C ALA A 247 -26.28 43.07 -7.72
N PHE A 248 -25.83 42.19 -8.62
CA PHE A 248 -24.45 41.73 -8.66
C PHE A 248 -23.55 42.77 -9.32
N GLY A 249 -22.42 43.09 -8.67
CA GLY A 249 -21.44 44.06 -9.15
C GLY A 249 -20.98 43.73 -10.56
N ASN A 250 -21.20 44.67 -11.48
CA ASN A 250 -20.85 44.55 -12.88
C ASN A 250 -20.28 45.87 -13.42
N ALA A 251 -19.17 45.80 -14.14
CA ALA A 251 -18.59 46.92 -14.87
C ALA A 251 -17.97 46.39 -16.16
N GLU A 252 -18.47 46.84 -17.31
CA GLU A 252 -17.91 46.47 -18.62
C GLU A 252 -16.50 47.08 -18.79
N GLU A 253 -15.56 46.30 -19.31
CA GLU A 253 -14.17 46.72 -19.57
C GLU A 253 -13.99 46.79 -21.11
N ALA A 254 -13.62 47.93 -21.70
CA ALA A 254 -13.55 48.02 -23.16
C ALA A 254 -12.37 47.24 -23.75
N ASP A 255 -11.18 47.39 -23.15
CA ASP A 255 -9.91 46.86 -23.65
C ASP A 255 -9.40 45.71 -22.76
N VAL A 256 -9.80 44.47 -23.07
CA VAL A 256 -9.31 43.27 -22.39
C VAL A 256 -8.41 42.44 -23.32
N SER A 257 -7.50 41.69 -22.72
CA SER A 257 -6.72 40.68 -23.43
C SER A 257 -7.50 39.37 -23.45
N GLU A 258 -7.86 38.92 -24.66
CA GLU A 258 -8.53 37.63 -24.92
C GLU A 258 -7.62 36.76 -25.80
N GLY A 259 -7.65 35.45 -25.59
CA GLY A 259 -6.80 34.51 -26.32
C GLY A 259 -7.13 33.05 -26.04
N VAL A 260 -6.20 32.16 -26.39
CA VAL A 260 -6.29 30.72 -26.13
C VAL A 260 -5.04 30.29 -25.36
N THR A 261 -5.24 29.54 -24.27
CA THR A 261 -4.14 29.00 -23.46
C THR A 261 -3.30 28.00 -24.26
N GLY A 262 -1.98 28.05 -24.12
CA GLY A 262 -1.02 27.27 -24.90
C GLY A 262 -0.62 27.92 -26.23
N GLU A 263 -1.46 28.80 -26.79
CA GLU A 263 -1.14 29.56 -28.00
C GLU A 263 -0.62 30.97 -27.67
N ASP A 264 -1.23 31.65 -26.69
CA ASP A 264 -0.79 32.97 -26.22
C ASP A 264 -0.06 32.84 -24.87
N TYR A 265 1.24 33.14 -24.88
CA TYR A 265 2.11 33.10 -23.71
C TYR A 265 1.61 33.97 -22.54
N ASN A 266 1.05 35.15 -22.83
CA ASN A 266 0.68 36.12 -21.80
C ASN A 266 -0.57 35.74 -21.00
N ILE A 267 -1.37 34.80 -21.51
CA ILE A 267 -2.61 34.35 -20.87
C ILE A 267 -2.53 32.90 -20.37
N THR A 268 -1.45 32.21 -20.73
CA THR A 268 -1.16 30.83 -20.35
C THR A 268 -0.60 30.77 -18.94
N THR A 269 -1.12 29.83 -18.14
CA THR A 269 -0.61 29.56 -16.80
C THR A 269 0.28 28.32 -16.86
N ILE A 270 1.52 28.46 -16.40
CA ILE A 270 2.50 27.38 -16.31
C ILE A 270 2.85 27.09 -14.85
N ILE A 271 3.24 25.85 -14.56
CA ILE A 271 3.70 25.41 -13.24
C ILE A 271 4.91 24.48 -13.41
N SER A 272 5.90 24.58 -12.51
CA SER A 272 7.02 23.65 -12.46
C SER A 272 6.55 22.26 -11.99
N HIS A 273 7.25 21.20 -12.41
CA HIS A 273 7.02 19.85 -11.85
C HIS A 273 7.10 19.80 -10.32
N GLU A 274 8.01 20.55 -9.68
CA GLU A 274 8.12 20.60 -8.22
C GLU A 274 6.83 21.10 -7.55
N ALA A 275 6.38 22.28 -7.93
CA ALA A 275 5.13 22.82 -7.42
C ALA A 275 3.91 21.93 -7.75
N TYR A 276 3.89 21.27 -8.91
CA TYR A 276 2.84 20.32 -9.28
C TYR A 276 2.86 19.07 -8.38
N ALA A 277 4.02 18.43 -8.23
CA ALA A 277 4.19 17.23 -7.43
C ALA A 277 3.86 17.46 -5.95
N ASN A 278 4.25 18.62 -5.41
CA ASN A 278 3.90 19.02 -4.04
C ASN A 278 2.39 19.20 -3.81
N MET A 279 1.62 19.48 -4.86
CA MET A 279 0.17 19.70 -4.76
C MET A 279 -0.66 18.46 -5.11
N TYR A 280 -0.24 17.70 -6.11
CA TYR A 280 -1.04 16.65 -6.74
C TYR A 280 -0.34 15.29 -6.74
N GLY A 281 0.89 15.19 -6.22
CA GLY A 281 1.80 14.07 -6.48
C GLY A 281 2.43 14.14 -7.87
N PRO A 282 3.49 13.35 -8.12
CA PRO A 282 4.24 13.38 -9.38
C PRO A 282 3.38 13.02 -10.59
N THR A 283 3.87 13.38 -11.78
CA THR A 283 3.24 13.11 -13.07
C THR A 283 4.23 12.42 -14.03
N THR A 284 3.83 12.19 -15.28
CA THR A 284 4.61 11.47 -16.30
C THR A 284 6.07 11.93 -16.36
N GLY A 285 7.01 10.99 -16.34
CA GLY A 285 8.46 11.23 -16.38
C GLY A 285 9.12 11.41 -15.01
N ASP A 286 8.37 11.90 -14.00
CA ASP A 286 8.89 11.99 -12.63
C ASP A 286 9.16 10.60 -12.06
N LYS A 287 10.12 10.50 -11.14
CA LYS A 287 10.53 9.24 -10.50
C LYS A 287 10.40 9.32 -9.00
N ILE A 288 10.00 8.23 -8.38
CA ILE A 288 9.81 8.12 -6.93
C ILE A 288 10.72 7.04 -6.37
N ARG A 289 11.53 7.36 -5.37
CA ARG A 289 12.23 6.35 -4.58
C ARG A 289 11.24 5.57 -3.73
N LEU A 290 11.32 4.24 -3.76
CA LEU A 290 10.45 3.38 -2.96
C LEU A 290 11.03 3.19 -1.55
N GLY A 291 10.44 3.84 -0.53
CA GLY A 291 10.96 3.83 0.83
C GLY A 291 12.38 4.37 0.91
N ASP A 292 13.23 3.72 1.71
CA ASP A 292 14.67 3.95 1.80
C ASP A 292 15.48 2.97 0.93
N THR A 293 14.84 2.40 -0.10
CA THR A 293 15.54 1.54 -1.07
C THR A 293 16.27 2.37 -2.14
N ASP A 294 16.97 1.67 -3.02
CA ASP A 294 17.55 2.23 -4.24
C ASP A 294 16.69 1.93 -5.49
N LEU A 295 15.39 1.65 -5.31
CA LEU A 295 14.46 1.43 -6.42
C LEU A 295 13.72 2.74 -6.75
N TYR A 296 13.70 3.12 -8.03
CA TYR A 296 13.04 4.31 -8.53
C TYR A 296 11.92 3.94 -9.52
N ALA A 297 10.70 4.28 -9.16
CA ALA A 297 9.50 4.10 -9.96
C ALA A 297 9.25 5.35 -10.81
N GLU A 298 9.35 5.24 -12.14
CA GLU A 298 9.00 6.31 -13.07
C GLU A 298 7.51 6.27 -13.43
N ILE A 299 6.85 7.42 -13.44
CA ILE A 299 5.46 7.52 -13.87
C ILE A 299 5.38 7.37 -15.40
N GLU A 300 4.86 6.23 -15.85
CA GLU A 300 4.80 5.86 -17.28
C GLU A 300 3.76 6.67 -18.05
N ARG A 301 2.70 7.13 -17.35
CA ARG A 301 1.61 7.95 -17.89
C ARG A 301 0.77 8.57 -16.78
N ASP A 302 0.05 9.64 -17.12
CA ASP A 302 -0.92 10.31 -16.27
C ASP A 302 -2.26 10.48 -17.01
N TYR A 303 -3.37 10.22 -16.31
CA TYR A 303 -4.72 10.44 -16.82
C TYR A 303 -5.25 11.85 -16.56
N ALA A 304 -4.55 12.66 -15.76
CA ALA A 304 -4.94 14.02 -15.46
C ALA A 304 -5.01 14.89 -16.74
N VAL A 305 -5.95 15.82 -16.73
CA VAL A 305 -5.95 16.96 -17.65
C VAL A 305 -5.46 18.14 -16.84
N TYR A 306 -4.24 18.63 -17.13
CA TYR A 306 -3.55 19.56 -16.24
C TYR A 306 -4.35 20.85 -15.99
N GLY A 307 -4.64 21.14 -14.72
CA GLY A 307 -5.48 22.23 -14.25
C GLY A 307 -6.92 21.84 -13.90
N ASP A 308 -7.34 20.59 -14.15
CA ASP A 308 -8.63 20.00 -13.76
C ASP A 308 -8.42 18.81 -12.77
N GLU A 309 -7.35 18.83 -11.97
CA GLU A 309 -7.07 17.83 -10.94
C GLU A 309 -8.18 17.81 -9.87
N CYS A 310 -8.59 16.62 -9.46
CA CYS A 310 -9.59 16.44 -8.42
C CYS A 310 -8.96 16.62 -7.03
N ILE A 311 -9.19 17.76 -6.37
CA ILE A 311 -8.71 18.01 -5.01
C ILE A 311 -9.86 18.44 -4.09
N PHE A 312 -9.97 17.78 -2.95
CA PHE A 312 -10.98 18.05 -1.91
C PHE A 312 -10.45 19.00 -0.81
N GLY A 313 -11.33 19.88 -0.32
CA GLY A 313 -11.04 20.78 0.79
C GLY A 313 -11.73 22.16 0.66
N GLY A 314 -11.58 22.98 1.71
CA GLY A 314 -12.14 24.33 1.77
C GLY A 314 -11.70 25.20 0.59
N GLY A 315 -12.64 25.58 -0.27
CA GLY A 315 -12.38 26.43 -1.44
C GLY A 315 -11.72 25.72 -2.63
N LYS A 316 -11.57 24.39 -2.60
CA LYS A 316 -10.89 23.62 -3.66
C LYS A 316 -11.83 23.19 -4.80
N VAL A 317 -11.55 22.08 -5.47
CA VAL A 317 -12.17 21.65 -6.74
C VAL A 317 -13.46 20.87 -6.54
N ILE A 318 -13.44 19.83 -5.70
CA ILE A 318 -14.60 18.95 -5.46
C ILE A 318 -15.60 19.69 -4.56
N ARG A 319 -16.49 20.45 -5.20
CA ARG A 319 -17.60 21.22 -4.60
C ARG A 319 -18.75 21.28 -5.59
N ASP A 320 -19.96 21.48 -5.08
CA ASP A 320 -21.22 21.52 -5.84
C ASP A 320 -21.13 22.39 -7.11
N GLY A 321 -21.52 21.82 -8.25
CA GLY A 321 -21.50 22.46 -9.57
C GLY A 321 -20.11 22.65 -10.18
N MET A 322 -19.03 22.34 -9.45
CA MET A 322 -17.64 22.52 -9.85
C MET A 322 -17.04 21.15 -10.20
N GLY A 323 -16.04 20.65 -9.46
CA GLY A 323 -15.55 19.28 -9.62
C GLY A 323 -16.51 18.20 -9.10
N GLN A 324 -17.48 18.58 -8.26
CA GLN A 324 -18.60 17.71 -7.90
C GLN A 324 -19.78 18.04 -8.83
N ALA A 325 -20.23 17.04 -9.58
CA ALA A 325 -21.37 17.15 -10.49
C ALA A 325 -22.69 17.29 -9.72
N SER A 326 -23.61 18.05 -10.32
CA SER A 326 -24.94 18.31 -9.76
C SER A 326 -26.00 18.00 -10.82
N GLY A 327 -27.12 17.42 -10.40
CA GLY A 327 -28.23 17.09 -11.30
C GLY A 327 -28.14 15.71 -11.98
N TYR A 328 -27.26 14.82 -11.52
CA TYR A 328 -27.22 13.41 -11.93
C TYR A 328 -27.91 12.51 -10.89
N PRO A 329 -28.46 11.36 -11.30
CA PRO A 329 -28.96 10.35 -10.36
C PRO A 329 -27.80 9.67 -9.62
N SER A 330 -28.09 9.15 -8.42
CA SER A 330 -27.08 8.45 -7.61
C SER A 330 -26.50 7.20 -8.29
N SER A 331 -27.19 6.63 -9.27
CA SER A 331 -26.69 5.52 -10.09
C SER A 331 -25.48 5.88 -10.94
N ASP A 332 -25.23 7.17 -11.16
CA ASP A 332 -24.15 7.64 -12.03
C ASP A 332 -22.91 8.07 -11.22
N TYR A 333 -23.08 8.33 -9.93
CA TYR A 333 -22.00 8.71 -9.01
C TYR A 333 -21.16 7.51 -8.58
N LEU A 334 -19.89 7.78 -8.32
CA LEU A 334 -19.03 6.88 -7.55
C LEU A 334 -19.47 6.85 -6.08
N ASP A 335 -19.25 5.74 -5.38
CA ASP A 335 -19.42 5.70 -3.92
C ASP A 335 -18.23 6.37 -3.23
N THR A 336 -17.02 6.14 -3.78
CA THR A 336 -15.78 6.78 -3.32
C THR A 336 -14.87 7.03 -4.51
N VAL A 337 -14.12 8.13 -4.47
CA VAL A 337 -13.00 8.40 -5.39
C VAL A 337 -11.70 8.52 -4.60
N ILE A 338 -10.65 7.82 -5.04
CA ILE A 338 -9.28 8.07 -4.60
C ILE A 338 -8.65 9.02 -5.63
N THR A 339 -8.30 10.23 -5.22
CA THR A 339 -7.86 11.27 -6.14
C THR A 339 -6.35 11.25 -6.35
N ASN A 340 -5.88 11.46 -7.58
CA ASN A 340 -4.46 11.66 -7.91
C ASN A 340 -3.52 10.57 -7.35
N ALA A 341 -3.91 9.30 -7.42
CA ALA A 341 -3.10 8.20 -6.92
C ALA A 341 -1.98 7.82 -7.89
N VAL A 342 -0.74 7.68 -7.39
CA VAL A 342 0.31 6.96 -8.11
C VAL A 342 0.04 5.46 -7.94
N ILE A 343 -0.39 4.79 -8.98
CA ILE A 343 -0.69 3.36 -8.97
C ILE A 343 0.60 2.60 -9.32
N ILE A 344 1.04 1.72 -8.42
CA ILE A 344 2.09 0.73 -8.71
C ILE A 344 1.41 -0.65 -8.74
N ASP A 345 1.40 -1.25 -9.91
CA ASP A 345 0.80 -2.57 -10.16
C ASP A 345 1.66 -3.34 -11.17
N TYR A 346 1.46 -4.66 -11.29
CA TYR A 346 2.19 -5.44 -12.31
C TYR A 346 1.84 -5.00 -13.73
N THR A 347 0.66 -4.40 -13.93
CA THR A 347 0.18 -3.86 -15.22
C THR A 347 0.86 -2.57 -15.63
N GLY A 348 1.46 -1.82 -14.70
CA GLY A 348 2.09 -0.52 -14.99
C GLY A 348 2.31 0.34 -13.75
N ILE A 349 3.04 1.44 -13.95
CA ILE A 349 3.26 2.48 -12.94
C ILE A 349 2.73 3.79 -13.51
N TYR A 350 1.58 4.26 -13.02
CA TYR A 350 0.90 5.39 -13.65
C TYR A 350 0.06 6.19 -12.66
N LYS A 351 -0.31 7.41 -13.05
CA LYS A 351 -1.08 8.35 -12.23
C LYS A 351 -2.54 8.40 -12.69
N ALA A 352 -3.48 8.22 -11.77
CA ALA A 352 -4.92 8.28 -12.07
C ALA A 352 -5.76 8.54 -10.82
N ASP A 353 -7.02 8.93 -11.03
CA ASP A 353 -8.07 8.76 -10.04
C ASP A 353 -8.61 7.33 -10.08
N ILE A 354 -9.01 6.77 -8.93
CA ILE A 354 -9.62 5.45 -8.81
C ILE A 354 -11.07 5.61 -8.35
N GLY A 355 -12.03 5.16 -9.16
CA GLY A 355 -13.43 5.13 -8.81
C GLY A 355 -13.83 3.81 -8.17
N ILE A 356 -14.50 3.88 -7.01
CA ILE A 356 -15.03 2.73 -6.28
C ILE A 356 -16.55 2.79 -6.28
N LYS A 357 -17.19 1.65 -6.58
CA LYS A 357 -18.64 1.49 -6.53
C LYS A 357 -19.04 0.06 -6.16
N GLY A 358 -19.96 -0.08 -5.21
CA GLY A 358 -20.43 -1.37 -4.71
C GLY A 358 -19.31 -2.23 -4.09
N GLY A 359 -18.24 -1.59 -3.62
CA GLY A 359 -17.04 -2.24 -3.09
C GLY A 359 -16.03 -2.73 -4.14
N PHE A 360 -16.25 -2.44 -5.42
CA PHE A 360 -15.34 -2.80 -6.52
C PHE A 360 -14.66 -1.57 -7.12
N ILE A 361 -13.49 -1.78 -7.73
CA ILE A 361 -12.86 -0.80 -8.59
C ILE A 361 -13.72 -0.70 -9.85
N SER A 362 -14.52 0.36 -9.96
CA SER A 362 -15.46 0.52 -11.08
C SER A 362 -14.80 1.17 -12.28
N CYS A 363 -13.83 2.06 -12.05
CA CYS A 363 -13.13 2.82 -13.09
C CYS A 363 -11.74 3.25 -12.61
N ILE A 364 -10.81 3.43 -13.54
CA ILE A 364 -9.49 4.04 -13.31
C ILE A 364 -9.26 5.03 -14.46
N GLY A 365 -8.98 6.29 -14.14
CA GLY A 365 -8.84 7.33 -15.15
C GLY A 365 -8.93 8.73 -14.57
N LYS A 366 -9.62 9.64 -15.28
CA LYS A 366 -9.87 11.00 -14.80
C LYS A 366 -11.28 11.11 -14.24
N ALA A 367 -11.40 11.39 -12.94
CA ALA A 367 -12.67 11.65 -12.29
C ALA A 367 -13.07 13.13 -12.37
N GLY A 368 -14.27 13.43 -11.89
CA GLY A 368 -14.73 14.79 -11.62
C GLY A 368 -16.13 15.04 -12.17
N ASN A 369 -16.33 16.24 -12.71
CA ASN A 369 -17.63 16.67 -13.24
C ASN A 369 -17.58 16.88 -14.76
N PRO A 370 -18.24 16.02 -15.55
CA PRO A 370 -18.29 16.15 -17.01
C PRO A 370 -18.99 17.43 -17.51
N ASP A 371 -19.66 18.19 -16.63
CA ASP A 371 -20.29 19.46 -17.00
C ASP A 371 -19.30 20.61 -17.14
N VAL A 372 -18.13 20.52 -16.49
CA VAL A 372 -17.17 21.64 -16.39
C VAL A 372 -15.71 21.22 -16.60
N MET A 373 -15.44 19.92 -16.77
CA MET A 373 -14.10 19.36 -16.96
C MET A 373 -14.03 18.53 -18.23
N ASP A 374 -12.91 18.64 -18.94
CA ASP A 374 -12.63 17.79 -20.09
C ASP A 374 -12.14 16.41 -19.65
N GLY A 375 -12.34 15.39 -20.47
CA GLY A 375 -11.73 14.08 -20.27
C GLY A 375 -12.25 13.25 -19.09
N VAL A 376 -13.32 13.68 -18.39
CA VAL A 376 -13.93 12.86 -17.33
C VAL A 376 -14.36 11.53 -17.90
N SER A 377 -13.75 10.46 -17.38
CA SER A 377 -13.94 9.11 -17.89
C SER A 377 -15.36 8.63 -17.63
N PHE A 378 -15.88 7.80 -18.54
CA PHE A 378 -17.23 7.25 -18.39
C PHE A 378 -17.34 6.46 -17.07
N GLY A 379 -18.35 6.79 -16.26
CA GLY A 379 -18.56 6.19 -14.94
C GLY A 379 -17.74 6.79 -13.79
N MET A 380 -16.96 7.87 -14.02
CA MET A 380 -16.13 8.52 -12.99
C MET A 380 -16.69 9.86 -12.49
N ILE A 381 -18.02 9.95 -12.40
CA ILE A 381 -18.67 11.18 -11.92
C ILE A 381 -18.55 11.24 -10.39
N VAL A 382 -17.98 12.34 -9.90
CA VAL A 382 -18.00 12.69 -8.48
C VAL A 382 -19.26 13.48 -8.20
N GLY A 383 -20.12 13.00 -7.31
CA GLY A 383 -21.41 13.63 -7.02
C GLY A 383 -21.66 13.88 -5.55
N VAL A 384 -22.89 14.27 -5.23
CA VAL A 384 -23.31 14.55 -3.84
C VAL A 384 -23.23 13.34 -2.91
N ASN A 385 -23.22 12.12 -3.46
CA ASN A 385 -23.14 10.86 -2.70
C ASN A 385 -21.76 10.17 -2.83
N THR A 386 -20.72 10.90 -3.24
CA THR A 386 -19.36 10.37 -3.41
C THR A 386 -18.45 10.80 -2.27
N GLU A 387 -17.84 9.85 -1.57
CA GLU A 387 -16.75 10.10 -0.61
C GLU A 387 -15.41 10.35 -1.33
N VAL A 388 -14.48 11.03 -0.69
CA VAL A 388 -13.14 11.32 -1.23
C VAL A 388 -12.04 10.79 -0.31
N ILE A 389 -11.09 10.07 -0.89
CA ILE A 389 -9.81 9.74 -0.27
C ILE A 389 -8.70 10.45 -1.05
N GLY A 390 -7.92 11.30 -0.37
CA GLY A 390 -6.79 12.00 -1.00
C GLY A 390 -5.64 11.04 -1.29
N GLY A 391 -5.33 10.84 -2.57
CA GLY A 391 -4.19 10.04 -3.04
C GLY A 391 -3.03 10.90 -3.58
N GLU A 392 -3.18 12.23 -3.63
CA GLU A 392 -2.10 13.15 -4.01
C GLU A 392 -0.86 12.96 -3.13
N GLY A 393 0.30 12.77 -3.77
CA GLY A 393 1.57 12.48 -3.08
C GLY A 393 1.69 11.04 -2.53
N MET A 394 0.68 10.20 -2.75
CA MET A 394 0.61 8.84 -2.22
C MET A 394 0.76 7.80 -3.34
N ILE A 395 1.27 6.63 -2.96
CA ILE A 395 1.28 5.43 -3.80
C ILE A 395 0.10 4.54 -3.42
N VAL A 396 -0.60 4.00 -4.40
CA VAL A 396 -1.65 2.99 -4.24
C VAL A 396 -1.22 1.68 -4.89
N THR A 397 -1.33 0.59 -4.14
CA THR A 397 -1.13 -0.78 -4.64
C THR A 397 -2.38 -1.60 -4.41
N ALA A 398 -2.46 -2.77 -5.05
CA ALA A 398 -3.36 -3.81 -4.59
C ALA A 398 -2.98 -4.25 -3.16
N GLY A 399 -3.97 -4.72 -2.39
CA GLY A 399 -3.71 -5.45 -1.16
C GLY A 399 -2.94 -6.74 -1.44
N ALA A 400 -1.93 -7.01 -0.60
CA ALA A 400 -1.09 -8.19 -0.75
C ALA A 400 -1.86 -9.47 -0.45
N ILE A 401 -1.40 -10.56 -1.06
CA ILE A 401 -1.97 -11.89 -0.97
C ILE A 401 -0.86 -12.83 -0.50
N ASP A 402 -1.00 -13.31 0.73
CA ASP A 402 -0.11 -14.33 1.27
C ASP A 402 -0.77 -15.69 1.11
N CYS A 403 -0.12 -16.57 0.33
CA CYS A 403 -0.62 -17.90 0.03
C CYS A 403 0.18 -19.03 0.67
N HIS A 404 0.96 -18.77 1.73
CA HIS A 404 1.53 -19.81 2.58
C HIS A 404 1.30 -19.49 4.07
N VAL A 405 0.03 -19.42 4.47
CA VAL A 405 -0.37 -19.04 5.84
C VAL A 405 -0.66 -20.25 6.71
N HIS A 406 0.03 -20.36 7.83
CA HIS A 406 -0.31 -21.28 8.91
C HIS A 406 -1.25 -20.57 9.87
N PHE A 407 -2.51 -21.00 9.96
CA PHE A 407 -3.50 -20.41 10.87
C PHE A 407 -3.30 -20.88 12.33
N ILE A 408 -2.13 -20.55 12.90
CA ILE A 408 -1.68 -20.92 14.25
C ILE A 408 -2.39 -20.08 15.32
N CYS A 409 -2.61 -18.80 15.06
CA CYS A 409 -3.33 -17.90 15.95
C CYS A 409 -4.09 -16.82 15.17
N PRO A 410 -5.13 -16.19 15.72
CA PRO A 410 -5.84 -15.10 15.03
C PRO A 410 -5.02 -13.80 14.95
N GLN A 411 -4.05 -13.58 15.85
CA GLN A 411 -3.27 -12.34 15.92
C GLN A 411 -2.46 -12.10 14.64
N LEU A 412 -1.99 -13.15 13.97
CA LEU A 412 -1.27 -13.02 12.70
C LEU A 412 -2.12 -12.33 11.62
N ALA A 413 -3.46 -12.44 11.67
CA ALA A 413 -4.33 -11.75 10.72
C ALA A 413 -4.32 -10.23 10.94
N TYR A 414 -4.16 -9.78 12.20
CA TYR A 414 -4.01 -8.36 12.53
C TYR A 414 -2.67 -7.83 12.04
N GLU A 415 -1.60 -8.61 12.23
CA GLU A 415 -0.28 -8.24 11.69
C GLU A 415 -0.29 -8.20 10.16
N ALA A 416 -0.91 -9.19 9.52
CA ALA A 416 -1.05 -9.25 8.07
C ALA A 416 -1.73 -7.97 7.53
N ILE A 417 -2.93 -7.64 8.01
CA ILE A 417 -3.65 -6.47 7.51
C ILE A 417 -2.94 -5.17 7.87
N SER A 418 -2.29 -5.07 9.03
CA SER A 418 -1.52 -3.88 9.38
C SER A 418 -0.29 -3.66 8.48
N SER A 419 0.23 -4.72 7.86
CA SER A 419 1.32 -4.64 6.88
C SER A 419 0.86 -4.36 5.45
N GLY A 420 -0.46 -4.44 5.16
CA GLY A 420 -1.02 -4.28 3.81
C GLY A 420 -1.47 -5.57 3.12
N ILE A 421 -1.53 -6.71 3.83
CA ILE A 421 -2.08 -7.98 3.31
C ILE A 421 -3.59 -8.01 3.50
N THR A 422 -4.35 -8.27 2.43
CA THR A 422 -5.83 -8.32 2.46
C THR A 422 -6.39 -9.70 2.16
N THR A 423 -5.55 -10.65 1.76
CA THR A 423 -5.96 -12.04 1.46
C THR A 423 -4.98 -13.04 2.07
N LEU A 424 -5.52 -14.04 2.77
CA LEU A 424 -4.76 -15.12 3.40
C LEU A 424 -5.19 -16.46 2.84
N VAL A 425 -4.24 -17.24 2.31
CA VAL A 425 -4.44 -18.61 1.84
C VAL A 425 -3.48 -19.55 2.54
N GLY A 426 -4.02 -20.65 3.07
CA GLY A 426 -3.25 -21.68 3.74
C GLY A 426 -4.14 -22.54 4.62
N GLY A 427 -3.66 -23.08 5.73
CA GLY A 427 -4.44 -24.04 6.52
C GLY A 427 -4.04 -24.07 7.97
N GLY A 428 -4.96 -24.53 8.82
CA GLY A 428 -4.71 -24.62 10.25
C GLY A 428 -5.97 -24.63 11.10
N THR A 429 -5.81 -24.96 12.37
CA THR A 429 -6.90 -25.06 13.36
C THR A 429 -6.50 -24.47 14.71
N GLY A 430 -5.65 -23.45 14.71
CA GLY A 430 -4.99 -22.95 15.92
C GLY A 430 -3.63 -23.61 16.20
N PRO A 431 -3.08 -23.52 17.42
CA PRO A 431 -1.69 -23.86 17.70
C PRO A 431 -1.42 -25.36 17.90
N ALA A 432 -2.20 -26.23 17.23
CA ALA A 432 -1.98 -27.67 17.23
C ALA A 432 -0.68 -28.02 16.49
N ASN A 433 0.02 -29.08 16.89
CA ASN A 433 1.28 -29.51 16.26
C ASN A 433 1.15 -29.64 14.73
N GLY A 434 0.06 -30.24 14.24
CA GLY A 434 -0.17 -30.37 12.80
C GLY A 434 -0.26 -29.02 12.07
N THR A 435 -0.81 -27.98 12.70
CA THR A 435 -0.89 -26.62 12.12
C THR A 435 0.41 -25.84 12.30
N ARG A 436 1.11 -26.03 13.43
CA ARG A 436 2.45 -25.46 13.64
C ARG A 436 3.47 -25.97 12.62
N ALA A 437 3.25 -27.15 12.07
CA ALA A 437 4.10 -27.75 11.04
C ALA A 437 3.54 -27.60 9.62
N THR A 438 2.21 -27.62 9.42
CA THR A 438 1.62 -27.76 8.07
C THR A 438 0.42 -26.86 7.85
N THR A 439 0.28 -26.27 6.65
CA THR A 439 -0.94 -25.56 6.20
C THR A 439 -2.09 -26.50 5.88
N CYS A 440 -2.58 -27.23 6.89
CA CYS A 440 -3.67 -28.18 6.74
C CYS A 440 -4.81 -27.87 7.72
N THR A 441 -6.01 -27.67 7.20
CA THR A 441 -7.28 -27.71 7.94
C THR A 441 -7.91 -29.08 7.72
N PRO A 442 -7.69 -30.10 8.57
CA PRO A 442 -7.78 -31.50 8.11
C PRO A 442 -9.18 -32.14 8.14
N SER A 443 -10.11 -31.59 8.94
CA SER A 443 -11.43 -32.20 9.17
C SER A 443 -12.54 -31.27 8.65
N PRO A 444 -13.62 -31.82 8.04
CA PRO A 444 -14.80 -31.02 7.66
C PRO A 444 -15.37 -30.16 8.80
N LEU A 445 -15.32 -30.66 10.04
CA LEU A 445 -15.77 -29.90 11.20
C LEU A 445 -14.85 -28.70 11.48
N HIS A 446 -13.53 -28.89 11.37
CA HIS A 446 -12.57 -27.80 11.55
C HIS A 446 -12.65 -26.79 10.40
N MET A 447 -12.89 -27.24 9.17
CA MET A 447 -13.13 -26.35 8.02
C MET A 447 -14.30 -25.42 8.30
N LYS A 448 -15.43 -25.98 8.75
CA LYS A 448 -16.59 -25.21 9.20
C LYS A 448 -16.21 -24.19 10.28
N PHE A 449 -15.49 -24.61 11.32
CA PHE A 449 -15.10 -23.69 12.42
C PHE A 449 -14.19 -22.57 11.95
N MET A 450 -13.22 -22.83 11.07
CA MET A 450 -12.31 -21.80 10.58
C MET A 450 -13.03 -20.77 9.70
N LEU A 451 -13.93 -21.23 8.82
CA LEU A 451 -14.79 -20.35 8.03
C LEU A 451 -15.69 -19.48 8.93
N GLN A 452 -16.32 -20.07 9.94
CA GLN A 452 -17.14 -19.34 10.91
C GLN A 452 -16.31 -18.36 11.76
N SER A 453 -15.11 -18.76 12.19
CA SER A 453 -14.25 -17.95 13.06
C SER A 453 -13.70 -16.70 12.37
N THR A 454 -13.56 -16.74 11.05
CA THR A 454 -12.97 -15.65 10.25
C THR A 454 -14.02 -14.85 9.48
N ASP A 455 -15.31 -15.17 9.65
CA ASP A 455 -16.44 -14.57 8.92
C ASP A 455 -16.50 -13.05 9.07
N ASP A 456 -16.20 -12.52 10.26
CA ASP A 456 -16.26 -11.08 10.55
C ASP A 456 -14.92 -10.35 10.34
N MET A 457 -13.82 -11.08 10.08
CA MET A 457 -12.51 -10.45 9.85
C MET A 457 -12.47 -9.78 8.47
N PRO A 458 -11.95 -8.54 8.33
CA PRO A 458 -11.91 -7.80 7.07
C PRO A 458 -10.76 -8.24 6.14
N LEU A 459 -10.63 -9.56 5.93
CA LEU A 459 -9.70 -10.15 4.97
C LEU A 459 -10.43 -11.22 4.14
N ASN A 460 -9.91 -11.47 2.95
CA ASN A 460 -10.31 -12.64 2.18
C ASN A 460 -9.57 -13.88 2.72
N PHE A 461 -10.24 -15.04 2.77
CA PHE A 461 -9.67 -16.27 3.30
C PHE A 461 -9.84 -17.42 2.33
N GLY A 462 -8.79 -18.23 2.15
CA GLY A 462 -8.85 -19.55 1.50
C GLY A 462 -8.21 -20.60 2.40
N PHE A 463 -8.92 -21.68 2.69
CA PHE A 463 -8.42 -22.76 3.54
C PHE A 463 -8.03 -23.99 2.72
N THR A 464 -6.88 -24.58 3.02
CA THR A 464 -6.36 -25.80 2.38
C THR A 464 -6.55 -27.02 3.26
N GLY A 465 -7.03 -28.11 2.67
CA GLY A 465 -7.13 -29.42 3.32
C GLY A 465 -5.79 -30.16 3.32
N LYS A 466 -5.75 -31.32 3.99
CA LYS A 466 -4.59 -32.23 3.92
C LYS A 466 -4.69 -33.09 2.65
N GLY A 467 -3.68 -33.04 1.80
CA GLY A 467 -3.59 -33.80 0.54
C GLY A 467 -2.84 -35.14 0.67
N ASN A 468 -2.13 -35.38 1.77
CA ASN A 468 -1.35 -36.61 1.98
C ASN A 468 -2.25 -37.82 2.25
N SER A 469 -2.62 -38.53 1.19
CA SER A 469 -3.22 -39.85 1.24
C SER A 469 -3.03 -40.54 -0.11
N SER A 470 -2.73 -41.83 -0.10
CA SER A 470 -2.58 -42.65 -1.32
C SER A 470 -3.92 -43.11 -1.91
N LYS A 471 -5.03 -42.64 -1.33
CA LYS A 471 -6.41 -43.01 -1.67
C LYS A 471 -7.31 -41.77 -1.68
N PRO A 472 -8.28 -41.65 -2.60
CA PRO A 472 -9.05 -40.42 -2.79
C PRO A 472 -10.12 -40.19 -1.71
N GLU A 473 -10.51 -41.25 -0.98
CA GLU A 473 -11.44 -41.17 0.14
C GLU A 473 -10.93 -40.16 1.19
N GLY A 474 -11.83 -39.32 1.72
CA GLY A 474 -11.49 -38.22 2.63
C GLY A 474 -11.01 -36.92 1.95
N LEU A 475 -10.29 -36.98 0.83
CA LEU A 475 -9.89 -35.77 0.08
C LEU A 475 -11.12 -35.10 -0.54
N HIS A 476 -12.04 -35.90 -1.08
CA HIS A 476 -13.33 -35.40 -1.57
C HIS A 476 -14.12 -34.69 -0.46
N GLU A 477 -14.20 -35.29 0.72
CA GLU A 477 -14.96 -34.74 1.85
C GLU A 477 -14.43 -33.38 2.31
N ILE A 478 -13.09 -33.23 2.42
CA ILE A 478 -12.52 -31.96 2.87
C ILE A 478 -12.70 -30.85 1.82
N ILE A 479 -12.59 -31.18 0.53
CA ILE A 479 -12.85 -30.23 -0.56
C ILE A 479 -14.32 -29.80 -0.57
N GLU A 480 -15.25 -30.75 -0.43
CA GLU A 480 -16.70 -30.49 -0.37
C GLU A 480 -17.12 -29.71 0.88
N SER A 481 -16.30 -29.78 1.95
CA SER A 481 -16.54 -29.04 3.19
C SER A 481 -16.04 -27.60 3.19
N GLY A 482 -15.37 -27.14 2.14
CA GLY A 482 -14.89 -25.74 2.06
C GLY A 482 -13.45 -25.57 1.61
N ALA A 483 -12.63 -26.62 1.52
CA ALA A 483 -11.24 -26.45 1.12
C ALA A 483 -11.15 -25.95 -0.33
N MET A 484 -10.39 -24.89 -0.57
CA MET A 484 -10.12 -24.34 -1.91
C MET A 484 -8.83 -24.89 -2.54
N GLY A 485 -8.10 -25.72 -1.81
CA GLY A 485 -6.87 -26.37 -2.22
C GLY A 485 -6.45 -27.45 -1.24
N LEU A 486 -5.37 -28.16 -1.56
CA LEU A 486 -4.79 -29.20 -0.69
C LEU A 486 -3.30 -28.96 -0.49
N LYS A 487 -2.79 -29.26 0.71
CA LYS A 487 -1.34 -29.28 1.02
C LYS A 487 -0.84 -30.72 1.10
N LEU A 488 0.18 -31.03 0.31
CA LEU A 488 1.07 -32.18 0.52
C LEU A 488 2.25 -31.74 1.39
N HIS A 489 2.51 -32.45 2.49
CA HIS A 489 3.59 -32.14 3.43
C HIS A 489 4.35 -33.40 3.88
N GLU A 490 5.67 -33.31 4.03
CA GLU A 490 6.50 -34.47 4.36
C GLU A 490 6.20 -35.05 5.75
N ASP A 491 5.88 -34.20 6.74
CA ASP A 491 5.39 -34.59 8.07
C ASP A 491 4.13 -35.48 8.04
N TRP A 492 3.39 -35.48 6.92
CA TRP A 492 2.26 -36.38 6.67
C TRP A 492 2.55 -37.45 5.60
N GLY A 493 3.77 -37.48 5.06
CA GLY A 493 4.26 -38.37 4.01
C GLY A 493 3.99 -37.85 2.60
N THR A 494 4.94 -37.09 2.02
CA THR A 494 4.86 -36.61 0.62
C THR A 494 5.45 -37.64 -0.36
N THR A 495 4.86 -38.83 -0.37
CA THR A 495 5.32 -39.94 -1.22
C THR A 495 4.75 -39.83 -2.65
N PRO A 496 5.38 -40.45 -3.67
CA PRO A 496 4.84 -40.48 -5.03
C PRO A 496 3.38 -40.96 -5.13
N ALA A 497 2.97 -41.91 -4.29
CA ALA A 497 1.59 -42.41 -4.26
C ALA A 497 0.59 -41.34 -3.76
N ALA A 498 0.96 -40.59 -2.71
CA ALA A 498 0.14 -39.50 -2.21
C ALA A 498 0.09 -38.32 -3.19
N ILE A 499 1.23 -37.98 -3.81
CA ILE A 499 1.33 -36.94 -4.85
C ILE A 499 0.39 -37.26 -6.02
N ASP A 500 0.47 -38.48 -6.56
CA ASP A 500 -0.33 -38.87 -7.72
C ASP A 500 -1.83 -38.87 -7.42
N ASN A 501 -2.22 -39.39 -6.25
CA ASN A 501 -3.61 -39.40 -5.82
C ASN A 501 -4.15 -37.99 -5.59
N CYS A 502 -3.43 -37.15 -4.84
CA CYS A 502 -3.83 -35.77 -4.54
C CYS A 502 -4.02 -34.95 -5.83
N LEU A 503 -3.08 -35.04 -6.77
CA LEU A 503 -3.20 -34.36 -8.07
C LEU A 503 -4.37 -34.92 -8.89
N SER A 504 -4.64 -36.22 -8.84
CA SER A 504 -5.79 -36.82 -9.53
C SER A 504 -7.13 -36.30 -8.98
N VAL A 505 -7.23 -36.09 -7.67
CA VAL A 505 -8.40 -35.45 -7.04
C VAL A 505 -8.47 -33.97 -7.42
N ALA A 506 -7.34 -33.26 -7.44
CA ALA A 506 -7.31 -31.85 -7.82
C ALA A 506 -7.79 -31.61 -9.26
N GLU A 507 -7.45 -32.49 -10.21
CA GLU A 507 -8.00 -32.46 -11.58
C GLU A 507 -9.53 -32.54 -11.61
N GLN A 508 -10.13 -33.32 -10.72
CA GLN A 508 -11.59 -33.49 -10.67
C GLN A 508 -12.32 -32.25 -10.10
N TYR A 509 -11.68 -31.55 -9.16
CA TYR A 509 -12.31 -30.48 -8.38
C TYR A 509 -11.87 -29.07 -8.81
N ASP A 510 -10.91 -28.95 -9.73
CA ASP A 510 -10.33 -27.68 -10.19
C ASP A 510 -9.80 -26.82 -9.02
N VAL A 511 -9.03 -27.46 -8.15
CA VAL A 511 -8.37 -26.83 -6.99
C VAL A 511 -6.85 -26.94 -7.11
N GLN A 512 -6.13 -26.04 -6.43
CA GLN A 512 -4.68 -26.08 -6.45
C GLN A 512 -4.12 -27.09 -5.43
N VAL A 513 -2.98 -27.69 -5.78
CA VAL A 513 -2.19 -28.51 -4.85
C VAL A 513 -0.91 -27.79 -4.52
N ASN A 514 -0.69 -27.57 -3.24
CA ASN A 514 0.51 -26.95 -2.68
C ASN A 514 1.38 -28.07 -2.11
N ILE A 515 2.69 -28.03 -2.31
CA ILE A 515 3.57 -29.13 -1.89
C ILE A 515 4.81 -28.64 -1.15
N HIS A 516 5.08 -29.35 -0.05
CA HIS A 516 6.35 -29.46 0.65
C HIS A 516 6.84 -30.89 0.44
N THR A 517 7.95 -31.07 -0.28
CA THR A 517 8.41 -32.38 -0.75
C THR A 517 9.20 -33.15 0.31
N ASP A 518 9.54 -34.40 0.01
CA ASP A 518 10.28 -35.31 0.89
C ASP A 518 11.75 -34.88 1.05
N THR A 519 12.08 -34.14 2.12
CA THR A 519 13.44 -33.63 2.36
C THR A 519 14.44 -34.77 2.52
N LEU A 520 13.99 -35.85 3.16
CA LEU A 520 14.79 -37.03 3.48
C LEU A 520 15.12 -37.88 2.25
N ASN A 521 14.46 -37.62 1.12
CA ASN A 521 14.52 -38.47 -0.08
C ASN A 521 14.11 -39.94 0.24
N GLU A 522 13.24 -40.15 1.23
CA GLU A 522 12.86 -41.48 1.73
C GLU A 522 12.22 -42.33 0.63
N SER A 523 11.31 -41.74 -0.13
CA SER A 523 10.61 -42.41 -1.23
C SER A 523 11.27 -42.22 -2.60
N GLY A 524 12.32 -41.41 -2.68
CA GLY A 524 13.07 -41.08 -3.90
C GLY A 524 13.57 -39.64 -3.91
N CYS A 525 14.46 -39.33 -4.86
CA CYS A 525 15.00 -37.98 -5.07
C CYS A 525 14.02 -37.07 -5.86
N VAL A 526 14.37 -35.79 -6.03
CA VAL A 526 13.51 -34.76 -6.64
C VAL A 526 12.94 -35.15 -8.02
N GLU A 527 13.70 -35.85 -8.86
CA GLU A 527 13.25 -36.30 -10.18
C GLU A 527 12.09 -37.31 -10.11
N HIS A 528 12.01 -38.10 -9.04
CA HIS A 528 10.93 -39.06 -8.81
C HIS A 528 9.64 -38.33 -8.38
N THR A 529 9.76 -37.31 -7.54
CA THR A 529 8.66 -36.40 -7.19
C THR A 529 8.16 -35.63 -8.41
N ILE A 530 9.07 -35.09 -9.24
CA ILE A 530 8.72 -34.44 -10.51
C ILE A 530 8.00 -35.42 -11.45
N ALA A 531 8.48 -36.66 -11.56
CA ALA A 531 7.83 -37.69 -12.35
C ALA A 531 6.41 -38.01 -11.82
N ALA A 532 6.21 -38.03 -10.50
CA ALA A 532 4.91 -38.25 -9.87
C ALA A 532 3.90 -37.11 -10.18
N PHE A 533 4.37 -35.90 -10.49
CA PHE A 533 3.49 -34.82 -10.96
C PHE A 533 2.81 -35.17 -12.28
N LYS A 534 3.45 -35.98 -13.14
CA LYS A 534 2.96 -36.38 -14.47
C LYS A 534 2.56 -35.17 -15.34
N GLY A 535 3.31 -34.08 -15.23
CA GLY A 535 3.05 -32.83 -15.96
C GLY A 535 1.82 -32.03 -15.50
N ARG A 536 1.15 -32.42 -14.41
CA ARG A 536 -0.01 -31.68 -13.86
C ARG A 536 0.43 -30.47 -13.05
N THR A 537 -0.41 -29.44 -13.02
CA THR A 537 -0.13 -28.20 -12.27
C THR A 537 0.05 -28.47 -10.78
N ILE A 538 1.13 -27.93 -10.21
CA ILE A 538 1.39 -27.97 -8.77
C ILE A 538 2.13 -26.70 -8.33
N HIS A 539 1.84 -26.21 -7.12
CA HIS A 539 2.52 -25.09 -6.48
C HIS A 539 3.55 -25.61 -5.48
N THR A 540 4.84 -25.46 -5.78
CA THR A 540 5.91 -25.80 -4.84
C THR A 540 6.13 -24.64 -3.86
N TYR A 541 5.84 -24.90 -2.57
CA TYR A 541 6.21 -23.98 -1.51
C TYR A 541 7.72 -23.95 -1.30
N HIS A 542 8.23 -22.88 -0.67
CA HIS A 542 9.64 -22.62 -0.33
C HIS A 542 10.64 -23.37 -1.22
N SER A 543 10.57 -23.09 -2.52
CA SER A 543 11.19 -23.91 -3.57
C SER A 543 12.71 -23.97 -3.48
N GLU A 544 13.35 -23.05 -2.75
CA GLU A 544 14.78 -23.09 -2.44
C GLU A 544 15.15 -24.26 -1.51
N GLY A 545 14.27 -24.62 -0.56
CA GLY A 545 14.39 -25.82 0.26
C GLY A 545 14.75 -25.64 1.73
N ALA A 546 15.14 -24.45 2.21
CA ALA A 546 15.39 -24.22 3.65
C ALA A 546 14.12 -24.45 4.47
N GLY A 547 12.98 -23.93 3.99
CA GLY A 547 11.65 -24.22 4.53
C GLY A 547 11.21 -25.68 4.37
N GLY A 548 11.91 -26.47 3.54
CA GLY A 548 11.77 -27.91 3.39
C GLY A 548 11.55 -28.37 1.96
N GLY A 549 12.04 -29.58 1.67
CA GLY A 549 12.02 -30.20 0.36
C GLY A 549 13.31 -30.97 0.07
N HIS A 550 13.30 -31.79 -0.99
CA HIS A 550 14.39 -32.70 -1.36
C HIS A 550 15.78 -32.06 -1.17
N ALA A 551 16.57 -32.60 -0.24
CA ALA A 551 17.91 -32.10 0.01
C ALA A 551 18.93 -32.73 -0.96
N PRO A 552 19.81 -31.95 -1.60
CA PRO A 552 19.93 -30.48 -1.56
C PRO A 552 19.22 -29.75 -2.71
N ASP A 553 18.51 -30.46 -3.60
CA ASP A 553 18.27 -30.01 -4.97
C ASP A 553 16.80 -29.75 -5.36
N ILE A 554 15.90 -29.59 -4.39
CA ILE A 554 14.49 -29.20 -4.63
C ILE A 554 14.35 -27.97 -5.51
N ILE A 555 15.29 -27.02 -5.46
CA ILE A 555 15.31 -25.79 -6.27
C ILE A 555 15.25 -26.05 -7.78
N LYS A 556 15.58 -27.27 -8.24
CA LYS A 556 15.40 -27.72 -9.63
C LYS A 556 13.97 -27.53 -10.15
N VAL A 557 12.96 -27.57 -9.27
CA VAL A 557 11.55 -27.39 -9.66
C VAL A 557 11.27 -26.01 -10.28
N CYS A 558 12.12 -25.02 -10.05
CA CYS A 558 11.99 -23.68 -10.67
C CYS A 558 12.11 -23.72 -12.21
N GLY A 559 12.77 -24.75 -12.76
CA GLY A 559 12.90 -25.00 -14.20
C GLY A 559 11.80 -25.91 -14.79
N VAL A 560 10.83 -26.36 -14.01
CA VAL A 560 9.79 -27.31 -14.44
C VAL A 560 8.53 -26.56 -14.89
N LYS A 561 8.08 -26.82 -16.11
CA LYS A 561 7.01 -26.04 -16.77
C LYS A 561 5.67 -26.04 -16.02
N ASN A 562 5.24 -27.19 -15.49
CA ASN A 562 3.97 -27.34 -14.77
C ASN A 562 4.05 -26.97 -13.28
N VAL A 563 5.19 -26.42 -12.82
CA VAL A 563 5.38 -25.97 -11.45
C VAL A 563 5.17 -24.47 -11.35
N LEU A 564 4.45 -24.04 -10.31
CA LEU A 564 4.32 -22.65 -9.90
C LEU A 564 5.16 -22.44 -8.63
N PRO A 565 6.42 -22.00 -8.74
CA PRO A 565 7.33 -21.95 -7.59
C PRO A 565 7.13 -20.69 -6.75
N SER A 566 7.10 -20.86 -5.42
CA SER A 566 7.15 -19.76 -4.45
C SER A 566 8.29 -19.92 -3.46
N SER A 567 8.72 -18.80 -2.89
CA SER A 567 9.60 -18.73 -1.71
C SER A 567 8.85 -18.26 -0.48
N THR A 568 9.36 -18.63 0.69
CA THR A 568 8.95 -18.06 1.98
C THR A 568 9.94 -16.99 2.39
N ASN A 569 9.57 -16.15 3.36
CA ASN A 569 10.25 -14.87 3.53
C ASN A 569 11.51 -14.82 4.41
N PRO A 570 11.84 -15.76 5.32
CA PRO A 570 13.02 -15.57 6.18
C PRO A 570 14.36 -15.68 5.44
N THR A 571 14.43 -16.43 4.35
CA THR A 571 15.63 -16.50 3.51
C THR A 571 15.84 -15.24 2.66
N ARG A 572 14.90 -14.29 2.69
CA ARG A 572 14.81 -13.19 1.73
C ARG A 572 15.33 -11.88 2.33
N PRO A 573 16.27 -11.21 1.64
CA PRO A 573 17.29 -11.82 0.79
C PRO A 573 18.32 -12.60 1.62
N PHE A 574 19.30 -13.20 0.95
CA PHE A 574 20.47 -13.75 1.63
C PHE A 574 21.27 -12.63 2.32
N THR A 575 21.36 -12.68 3.66
CA THR A 575 22.07 -11.71 4.51
C THR A 575 23.07 -12.38 5.46
N SER A 576 23.90 -11.59 6.13
CA SER A 576 24.98 -12.09 7.01
C SER A 576 24.51 -13.03 8.13
N ASN A 577 23.28 -12.87 8.64
CA ASN A 577 22.76 -13.72 9.72
C ASN A 577 21.81 -14.82 9.22
N THR A 578 21.58 -14.92 7.91
CA THR A 578 20.54 -15.81 7.38
C THR A 578 20.84 -17.27 7.70
N VAL A 579 22.06 -17.75 7.45
CA VAL A 579 22.42 -19.16 7.67
C VAL A 579 22.34 -19.55 9.15
N ASP A 580 23.00 -18.77 10.02
CA ASP A 580 23.02 -19.02 11.46
C ASP A 580 21.61 -19.02 12.08
N GLU A 581 20.77 -18.04 11.70
CA GLU A 581 19.39 -17.97 12.16
C GLU A 581 18.58 -19.20 11.76
N HIS A 582 18.72 -19.65 10.51
CA HIS A 582 17.89 -20.72 9.97
C HIS A 582 18.28 -22.09 10.53
N LEU A 583 19.55 -22.33 10.83
CA LEU A 583 20.00 -23.58 11.42
C LEU A 583 19.33 -23.80 12.77
N ASP A 584 19.41 -22.83 13.69
CA ASP A 584 18.76 -22.91 15.00
C ASP A 584 17.23 -22.94 14.89
N MET A 585 16.64 -22.15 13.99
CA MET A 585 15.19 -22.14 13.75
C MET A 585 14.69 -23.51 13.31
N LEU A 586 15.39 -24.15 12.37
CA LEU A 586 15.05 -25.48 11.85
C LEU A 586 15.09 -26.52 12.97
N MET A 587 16.15 -26.51 13.78
CA MET A 587 16.31 -27.45 14.89
C MET A 587 15.16 -27.34 15.89
N VAL A 588 14.74 -26.12 16.23
CA VAL A 588 13.60 -25.88 17.13
C VAL A 588 12.27 -26.30 16.48
N CYS A 589 12.04 -25.95 15.22
CA CYS A 589 10.80 -26.27 14.51
C CYS A 589 10.56 -27.78 14.37
N HIS A 590 11.62 -28.54 14.08
CA HIS A 590 11.56 -29.99 13.89
C HIS A 590 11.89 -30.81 15.14
N HIS A 591 12.10 -30.17 16.30
CA HIS A 591 12.45 -30.83 17.57
C HIS A 591 13.70 -31.71 17.46
N LEU A 592 14.70 -31.23 16.70
CA LEU A 592 15.98 -31.91 16.50
C LEU A 592 16.89 -31.70 17.71
N ASP A 593 17.76 -32.67 17.98
CA ASP A 593 18.74 -32.61 19.05
C ASP A 593 20.15 -32.37 18.50
N LYS A 594 20.81 -31.31 18.98
CA LYS A 594 22.19 -30.97 18.61
C LYS A 594 23.22 -31.99 19.07
N ASP A 595 22.86 -32.83 20.04
CA ASP A 595 23.73 -33.88 20.54
C ASP A 595 23.59 -35.18 19.70
N ILE A 596 22.67 -35.21 18.71
CA ILE A 596 22.48 -36.32 17.76
C ILE A 596 23.15 -35.95 16.42
N PRO A 597 24.22 -36.66 16.00
CA PRO A 597 24.93 -36.36 14.75
C PRO A 597 24.05 -36.39 13.49
N GLU A 598 23.09 -37.31 13.44
CA GLU A 598 22.16 -37.45 12.32
C GLU A 598 21.22 -36.25 12.18
N ASP A 599 20.79 -35.67 13.31
CA ASP A 599 19.92 -34.49 13.36
C ASP A 599 20.67 -33.23 12.90
N VAL A 600 21.92 -33.08 13.32
CA VAL A 600 22.80 -32.00 12.85
C VAL A 600 23.09 -32.15 11.35
N ALA A 601 23.43 -33.36 10.90
CA ALA A 601 23.67 -33.62 9.48
C ALA A 601 22.42 -33.34 8.62
N PHE A 602 21.22 -33.69 9.11
CA PHE A 602 19.96 -33.33 8.46
C PHE A 602 19.79 -31.81 8.37
N ALA A 603 20.03 -31.07 9.46
CA ALA A 603 19.91 -29.62 9.50
C ALA A 603 20.91 -28.93 8.55
N GLU A 604 22.17 -29.35 8.56
CA GLU A 604 23.23 -28.85 7.67
C GLU A 604 22.93 -29.18 6.20
N SER A 605 22.32 -30.34 5.90
CA SER A 605 21.90 -30.66 4.53
C SER A 605 20.76 -29.78 4.02
N ARG A 606 19.97 -29.19 4.93
CA ARG A 606 18.77 -28.41 4.62
C ARG A 606 19.02 -26.91 4.53
N ILE A 607 19.87 -26.36 5.38
CA ILE A 607 20.22 -24.92 5.40
C ILE A 607 21.52 -24.72 4.62
N ARG A 608 21.40 -24.26 3.37
CA ARG A 608 22.53 -24.18 2.44
C ARG A 608 22.69 -22.76 1.93
N GLU A 609 23.89 -22.22 2.09
CA GLU A 609 24.22 -20.87 1.62
C GLU A 609 24.03 -20.75 0.10
N GLU A 610 24.45 -21.77 -0.65
CA GLU A 610 24.48 -21.78 -2.11
C GLU A 610 23.08 -21.69 -2.72
N THR A 611 22.10 -22.43 -2.17
CA THR A 611 20.74 -22.42 -2.70
C THR A 611 19.97 -21.16 -2.28
N ILE A 612 20.21 -20.62 -1.07
CA ILE A 612 19.67 -19.32 -0.63
C ILE A 612 20.23 -18.18 -1.51
N ALA A 613 21.52 -18.21 -1.83
CA ALA A 613 22.14 -17.25 -2.74
C ALA A 613 21.61 -17.38 -4.17
N ALA A 614 21.32 -18.59 -4.64
CA ALA A 614 20.70 -18.82 -5.94
C ALA A 614 19.24 -18.34 -5.98
N GLU A 615 18.49 -18.52 -4.90
CA GLU A 615 17.10 -18.08 -4.76
C GLU A 615 16.93 -16.58 -4.99
N ASP A 616 17.84 -15.75 -4.48
CA ASP A 616 17.90 -14.31 -4.76
C ASP A 616 17.90 -14.02 -6.27
N ILE A 617 18.76 -14.71 -7.02
CA ILE A 617 18.93 -14.51 -8.45
C ILE A 617 17.76 -15.09 -9.24
N LEU A 618 17.23 -16.25 -8.81
CA LEU A 618 16.05 -16.87 -9.41
C LEU A 618 14.81 -15.98 -9.26
N HIS A 619 14.66 -15.27 -8.14
CA HIS A 619 13.65 -14.23 -8.00
C HIS A 619 13.85 -13.10 -9.00
N ASP A 620 15.07 -12.57 -9.09
CA ASP A 620 15.39 -11.42 -9.92
C ASP A 620 15.24 -11.70 -11.41
N MET A 621 15.48 -12.93 -11.87
CA MET A 621 15.25 -13.34 -13.26
C MET A 621 13.80 -13.78 -13.55
N GLY A 622 12.95 -13.90 -12.53
CA GLY A 622 11.57 -14.36 -12.68
C GLY A 622 11.42 -15.87 -12.82
N ALA A 623 12.37 -16.65 -12.31
CA ALA A 623 12.30 -18.11 -12.20
C ALA A 623 11.61 -18.57 -10.90
N ILE A 624 11.46 -17.70 -9.90
CA ILE A 624 10.51 -17.89 -8.79
C ILE A 624 9.41 -16.84 -8.91
N SER A 625 8.16 -17.27 -8.74
CA SER A 625 6.99 -16.49 -9.17
C SER A 625 6.22 -15.85 -8.03
N ILE A 626 6.39 -16.33 -6.81
CA ILE A 626 5.61 -15.92 -5.65
C ILE A 626 6.54 -15.77 -4.43
N ILE A 627 6.23 -14.80 -3.57
CA ILE A 627 6.79 -14.67 -2.21
C ILE A 627 5.62 -14.75 -1.22
N SER A 628 5.77 -15.58 -0.20
CA SER A 628 4.78 -15.82 0.86
C SER A 628 5.44 -15.78 2.24
N SER A 629 4.67 -15.88 3.32
CA SER A 629 5.26 -15.82 4.68
C SER A 629 5.85 -17.14 5.13
N ASP A 630 5.01 -18.17 5.30
CA ASP A 630 5.19 -19.31 6.22
C ASP A 630 4.89 -18.97 7.70
N SER A 631 3.82 -18.21 7.93
CA SER A 631 3.56 -17.49 9.18
C SER A 631 3.73 -18.32 10.46
N GLN A 632 4.73 -17.99 11.28
CA GLN A 632 5.08 -18.67 12.55
C GLN A 632 5.50 -20.15 12.41
N ALA A 633 5.78 -20.61 11.19
CA ALA A 633 6.22 -21.97 10.88
C ALA A 633 7.45 -21.94 9.95
N MET A 634 8.48 -21.18 10.33
CA MET A 634 9.61 -20.75 9.48
C MET A 634 9.31 -19.54 8.59
N GLY A 635 8.49 -18.61 9.08
CA GLY A 635 8.07 -17.43 8.32
C GLY A 635 7.43 -16.33 9.13
N ARG A 636 7.36 -15.12 8.56
CA ARG A 636 6.90 -13.90 9.23
C ARG A 636 5.74 -13.25 8.50
N ILE A 637 4.53 -13.26 9.07
CA ILE A 637 3.33 -12.79 8.37
C ILE A 637 3.41 -11.31 7.91
N GLY A 638 3.98 -10.43 8.74
CA GLY A 638 4.05 -8.99 8.46
C GLY A 638 5.20 -8.57 7.54
N GLU A 639 5.99 -9.51 7.01
CA GLU A 639 7.21 -9.19 6.25
C GLU A 639 7.16 -9.64 4.78
N VAL A 640 6.02 -10.13 4.26
CA VAL A 640 5.89 -10.55 2.85
C VAL A 640 6.26 -9.41 1.89
N ILE A 641 5.72 -8.22 2.14
CA ILE A 641 5.94 -7.04 1.30
C ILE A 641 7.37 -6.51 1.46
N SER A 642 7.84 -6.28 2.69
CA SER A 642 9.16 -5.72 2.94
C SER A 642 10.28 -6.61 2.39
N ARG A 643 10.18 -7.92 2.59
CA ARG A 643 11.17 -8.91 2.12
C ARG A 643 11.23 -9.01 0.60
N THR A 644 10.09 -8.80 -0.06
CA THR A 644 10.03 -8.68 -1.53
C THR A 644 10.89 -7.50 -2.00
N TRP A 645 10.70 -6.33 -1.40
CA TRP A 645 11.41 -5.10 -1.79
C TRP A 645 12.88 -5.10 -1.37
N GLN A 646 13.22 -5.68 -0.21
CA GLN A 646 14.61 -5.88 0.21
C GLN A 646 15.37 -6.78 -0.77
N THR A 647 14.72 -7.82 -1.30
CA THR A 647 15.30 -8.70 -2.32
C THR A 647 15.54 -7.95 -3.63
N ALA A 648 14.53 -7.20 -4.11
CA ALA A 648 14.67 -6.38 -5.32
C ALA A 648 15.80 -5.34 -5.18
N HIS A 649 15.90 -4.68 -4.02
CA HIS A 649 16.95 -3.73 -3.71
C HIS A 649 18.35 -4.39 -3.73
N LYS A 650 18.53 -5.50 -3.01
CA LYS A 650 19.82 -6.22 -2.98
C LYS A 650 20.25 -6.60 -4.39
N MET A 651 19.32 -7.13 -5.19
CA MET A 651 19.60 -7.57 -6.56
C MET A 651 19.94 -6.40 -7.47
N LYS A 652 19.32 -5.23 -7.28
CA LYS A 652 19.77 -4.01 -7.96
C LYS A 652 21.21 -3.66 -7.61
N LEU A 653 21.56 -3.63 -6.33
CA LEU A 653 22.91 -3.24 -5.89
C LEU A 653 24.00 -4.18 -6.41
N GLN A 654 23.73 -5.48 -6.44
CA GLN A 654 24.74 -6.48 -6.82
C GLN A 654 24.76 -6.80 -8.32
N ARG A 655 23.64 -6.65 -9.02
CA ARG A 655 23.51 -7.04 -10.44
C ARG A 655 23.23 -5.88 -11.38
N GLY A 656 23.00 -4.67 -10.85
CA GLY A 656 22.64 -3.49 -11.62
C GLY A 656 21.18 -3.45 -12.06
N SER A 657 20.88 -2.53 -12.97
CA SER A 657 19.57 -2.42 -13.63
C SER A 657 19.28 -3.66 -14.45
N TYR A 658 18.02 -4.10 -14.43
CA TYR A 658 17.60 -5.28 -15.21
C TYR A 658 17.65 -5.03 -16.72
N GLU A 659 17.24 -3.83 -17.14
CA GLU A 659 17.43 -3.32 -18.50
C GLU A 659 18.53 -2.25 -18.51
N PRO A 660 19.65 -2.43 -19.24
CA PRO A 660 20.79 -1.50 -19.20
C PRO A 660 20.50 -0.07 -19.68
N THR A 661 19.38 0.14 -20.36
CA THR A 661 18.99 1.40 -21.00
C THR A 661 17.97 2.20 -20.19
N GLU A 662 17.35 1.62 -19.16
CA GLU A 662 16.35 2.31 -18.34
C GLU A 662 17.01 3.11 -17.21
N SER A 663 16.56 4.36 -17.04
CA SER A 663 16.99 5.24 -15.94
C SER A 663 16.09 5.14 -14.71
N ASN A 664 15.25 4.09 -14.67
CA ASN A 664 14.29 3.72 -13.63
C ASN A 664 14.35 2.20 -13.38
N ASP A 665 13.55 1.70 -12.45
CA ASP A 665 13.50 0.27 -12.10
C ASP A 665 12.13 -0.37 -12.38
N ASN A 666 11.29 0.23 -13.24
CA ASN A 666 9.89 -0.16 -13.44
C ASN A 666 9.75 -1.65 -13.77
N SER A 667 10.60 -2.17 -14.66
CA SER A 667 10.59 -3.58 -15.06
C SER A 667 10.81 -4.52 -13.87
N ARG A 668 11.76 -4.19 -12.97
CA ARG A 668 12.01 -4.94 -11.72
C ARG A 668 10.85 -4.73 -10.74
N ILE A 669 10.37 -3.51 -10.56
CA ILE A 669 9.27 -3.19 -9.63
C ILE A 669 8.01 -3.98 -9.99
N LYS A 670 7.59 -3.95 -11.27
CA LYS A 670 6.43 -4.69 -11.79
C LYS A 670 6.60 -6.20 -11.62
N ARG A 671 7.81 -6.73 -11.86
CA ARG A 671 8.11 -8.16 -11.62
C ARG A 671 7.95 -8.55 -10.16
N TYR A 672 8.46 -7.74 -9.24
CA TYR A 672 8.47 -8.07 -7.81
C TYR A 672 7.10 -7.87 -7.16
N ILE A 673 6.36 -6.81 -7.48
CA ILE A 673 5.00 -6.62 -6.93
C ILE A 673 4.07 -7.77 -7.33
N ALA A 674 4.22 -8.30 -8.55
CA ALA A 674 3.44 -9.45 -9.01
C ALA A 674 3.59 -10.69 -8.11
N LYS A 675 4.72 -10.83 -7.40
CA LYS A 675 5.04 -12.00 -6.55
C LYS A 675 4.14 -12.11 -5.32
N PHE A 676 3.58 -11.00 -4.83
CA PHE A 676 2.67 -11.00 -3.68
C PHE A 676 1.27 -10.44 -4.01
N THR A 677 0.98 -10.10 -5.27
CA THR A 677 -0.35 -9.63 -5.69
C THR A 677 -1.00 -10.60 -6.67
N ILE A 678 -0.67 -10.52 -7.96
CA ILE A 678 -1.41 -11.22 -9.01
C ILE A 678 -1.03 -12.70 -9.10
N ASN A 679 0.24 -13.06 -8.92
CA ASN A 679 0.68 -14.46 -9.06
C ASN A 679 0.09 -15.37 -7.98
N PRO A 680 0.05 -14.98 -6.69
CA PRO A 680 -0.70 -15.74 -5.68
C PRO A 680 -2.17 -15.94 -6.07
N ALA A 681 -2.82 -14.92 -6.65
CA ALA A 681 -4.23 -15.01 -7.05
C ALA A 681 -4.45 -15.95 -8.24
N ILE A 682 -3.56 -15.92 -9.24
CA ILE A 682 -3.61 -16.82 -10.40
C ILE A 682 -3.39 -18.26 -9.92
N ALA A 683 -2.33 -18.51 -9.15
CA ALA A 683 -1.97 -19.84 -8.69
C ALA A 683 -3.09 -20.52 -7.88
N ASN A 684 -3.91 -19.72 -7.19
CA ASN A 684 -5.00 -20.19 -6.34
C ASN A 684 -6.41 -20.02 -6.96
N GLY A 685 -6.51 -19.54 -8.20
CA GLY A 685 -7.76 -19.58 -8.97
C GLY A 685 -8.80 -18.52 -8.63
N PHE A 686 -8.37 -17.34 -8.17
CA PHE A 686 -9.27 -16.22 -7.83
C PHE A 686 -8.80 -14.85 -8.35
N SER A 687 -7.91 -14.83 -9.35
CA SER A 687 -7.36 -13.59 -9.95
C SER A 687 -8.40 -12.66 -10.58
N GLN A 688 -9.61 -13.15 -10.86
CA GLN A 688 -10.74 -12.32 -11.31
C GLN A 688 -11.32 -11.45 -10.20
N HIS A 689 -11.09 -11.79 -8.93
CA HIS A 689 -11.66 -11.06 -7.78
C HIS A 689 -10.67 -10.06 -7.19
N VAL A 690 -9.38 -10.41 -7.10
CA VAL A 690 -8.34 -9.66 -6.39
C VAL A 690 -6.97 -9.79 -7.08
N GLY A 691 -5.93 -9.20 -6.49
CA GLY A 691 -4.53 -9.39 -6.88
C GLY A 691 -3.96 -8.32 -7.79
N SER A 692 -4.73 -7.27 -8.12
CA SER A 692 -4.22 -6.11 -8.86
C SER A 692 -5.19 -4.93 -8.83
N VAL A 693 -4.69 -3.75 -9.19
CA VAL A 693 -5.48 -2.52 -9.34
C VAL A 693 -6.09 -2.49 -10.75
N GLU A 694 -7.13 -3.30 -10.97
CA GLU A 694 -7.82 -3.43 -12.25
C GLU A 694 -9.34 -3.30 -12.09
N VAL A 695 -10.00 -2.70 -13.09
CA VAL A 695 -11.46 -2.52 -13.10
C VAL A 695 -12.20 -3.87 -13.00
N GLY A 696 -13.26 -3.91 -12.21
CA GLY A 696 -14.09 -5.08 -11.94
C GLY A 696 -13.63 -5.93 -10.75
N LYS A 697 -12.39 -5.73 -10.27
CA LYS A 697 -11.89 -6.40 -9.07
C LYS A 697 -12.39 -5.71 -7.80
N LEU A 698 -12.35 -6.44 -6.70
CA LEU A 698 -12.68 -5.91 -5.38
C LEU A 698 -11.72 -4.75 -5.04
N ALA A 699 -12.24 -3.68 -4.45
CA ALA A 699 -11.43 -2.52 -4.06
C ALA A 699 -10.65 -2.82 -2.76
N ASP A 700 -9.73 -3.78 -2.87
CA ASP A 700 -8.74 -4.14 -1.87
C ASP A 700 -7.44 -3.41 -2.21
N LEU A 701 -7.27 -2.23 -1.62
CA LEU A 701 -6.23 -1.27 -1.99
C LEU A 701 -5.45 -0.85 -0.74
N VAL A 702 -4.17 -0.54 -0.92
CA VAL A 702 -3.30 -0.06 0.16
C VAL A 702 -2.66 1.26 -0.27
N ILE A 703 -2.73 2.24 0.62
CA ILE A 703 -2.19 3.58 0.41
C ILE A 703 -0.92 3.74 1.22
N TRP A 704 0.13 4.22 0.57
CA TRP A 704 1.48 4.33 1.11
C TRP A 704 2.00 5.75 0.94
N LYS A 705 2.66 6.30 1.97
CA LYS A 705 3.60 7.39 1.75
C LYS A 705 4.81 6.82 0.99
N PRO A 706 5.33 7.48 -0.05
CA PRO A 706 6.54 7.05 -0.74
C PRO A 706 7.69 6.70 0.20
N SER A 707 7.88 7.49 1.26
CA SER A 707 8.96 7.33 2.24
C SER A 707 8.82 6.13 3.18
N PHE A 708 7.63 5.54 3.28
CA PHE A 708 7.33 4.34 4.08
C PHE A 708 6.89 3.15 3.21
N PHE A 709 6.93 3.30 1.88
CA PHE A 709 6.51 2.26 0.94
C PHE A 709 7.24 0.94 1.22
N GLY A 710 6.45 -0.13 1.34
CA GLY A 710 6.98 -1.47 1.61
C GLY A 710 7.32 -1.76 3.08
N ALA A 711 7.33 -0.76 3.96
CA ALA A 711 7.54 -0.94 5.40
C ALA A 711 6.25 -0.81 6.20
N LYS A 712 5.55 0.33 6.11
CA LYS A 712 4.34 0.64 6.90
C LYS A 712 3.33 1.43 6.06
N PRO A 713 2.15 0.89 5.72
CA PRO A 713 1.15 1.62 4.95
C PRO A 713 0.43 2.66 5.81
N GLU A 714 -0.25 3.63 5.17
CA GLU A 714 -1.11 4.59 5.84
C GLU A 714 -2.54 4.07 6.01
N ILE A 715 -3.12 3.49 4.96
CA ILE A 715 -4.52 3.05 4.92
C ILE A 715 -4.60 1.72 4.16
N VAL A 716 -5.39 0.79 4.71
CA VAL A 716 -5.79 -0.45 4.05
C VAL A 716 -7.31 -0.44 3.84
N ILE A 717 -7.69 -0.44 2.57
CA ILE A 717 -9.06 -0.45 2.09
C ILE A 717 -9.42 -1.90 1.75
N LYS A 718 -10.58 -2.36 2.25
CA LYS A 718 -11.13 -3.68 1.99
C LYS A 718 -12.53 -3.52 1.42
N GLY A 719 -12.77 -4.02 0.21
CA GLY A 719 -14.07 -3.90 -0.46
C GLY A 719 -14.61 -2.47 -0.50
N GLY A 720 -13.72 -1.48 -0.69
CA GLY A 720 -14.06 -0.06 -0.70
C GLY A 720 -14.20 0.62 0.67
N GLY A 721 -14.27 -0.13 1.77
CA GLY A 721 -14.29 0.44 3.12
C GLY A 721 -12.89 0.49 3.74
N ILE A 722 -12.55 1.56 4.48
CA ILE A 722 -11.30 1.60 5.24
C ILE A 722 -11.38 0.57 6.38
N ALA A 723 -10.55 -0.46 6.30
CA ALA A 723 -10.49 -1.53 7.30
C ALA A 723 -9.48 -1.18 8.39
N TRP A 724 -8.27 -0.75 8.02
CA TRP A 724 -7.15 -0.50 8.92
C TRP A 724 -6.45 0.81 8.52
N ALA A 725 -5.99 1.62 9.46
CA ALA A 725 -5.29 2.88 9.15
C ALA A 725 -4.39 3.38 10.29
N ASN A 726 -3.37 4.18 9.94
CA ASN A 726 -2.59 4.96 10.89
C ASN A 726 -3.47 6.03 11.53
N MET A 727 -3.64 5.93 12.85
CA MET A 727 -4.49 6.84 13.63
C MET A 727 -3.81 7.17 14.96
N GLY A 728 -3.78 8.46 15.28
CA GLY A 728 -3.26 9.03 16.50
C GLY A 728 -4.14 8.82 17.73
N ASP A 729 -3.99 9.70 18.72
CA ASP A 729 -4.81 9.74 19.93
C ASP A 729 -6.31 9.91 19.59
N PRO A 730 -7.17 8.93 19.92
CA PRO A 730 -8.61 9.01 19.62
C PRO A 730 -9.36 10.17 20.31
N ASN A 731 -8.76 10.80 21.32
CA ASN A 731 -9.33 11.97 22.01
C ASN A 731 -8.82 13.31 21.46
N ALA A 732 -7.82 13.31 20.58
CA ALA A 732 -7.22 14.54 20.10
C ALA A 732 -8.16 15.37 19.22
N SER A 733 -7.84 16.66 19.08
CA SER A 733 -8.58 17.60 18.23
C SER A 733 -8.48 17.31 16.72
N ILE A 734 -7.47 16.53 16.32
CA ILE A 734 -7.18 16.08 14.95
C ILE A 734 -6.60 14.65 15.00
N PRO A 735 -6.59 13.88 13.89
CA PRO A 735 -6.28 12.44 13.94
C PRO A 735 -4.79 12.06 13.95
N THR A 736 -3.89 13.03 13.82
CA THR A 736 -2.43 12.86 13.67
C THR A 736 -1.57 12.98 14.94
N PRO A 737 -2.02 13.50 16.09
CA PRO A 737 -1.21 13.56 17.31
C PRO A 737 -0.90 12.18 17.90
N GLU A 738 0.30 12.05 18.46
CA GLU A 738 0.81 10.80 19.03
C GLU A 738 -0.03 10.26 20.21
N PRO A 739 -0.08 8.92 20.40
CA PRO A 739 0.62 7.90 19.63
C PRO A 739 -0.12 7.49 18.34
N VAL A 740 0.56 7.61 17.20
CA VAL A 740 0.09 7.10 15.90
C VAL A 740 0.46 5.63 15.77
N VAL A 741 -0.56 4.78 15.60
CA VAL A 741 -0.39 3.32 15.38
C VAL A 741 -1.38 2.84 14.31
N MET A 742 -1.11 1.68 13.71
CA MET A 742 -2.08 1.01 12.82
C MET A 742 -3.24 0.46 13.65
N ARG A 743 -4.46 0.90 13.36
CA ARG A 743 -5.66 0.58 14.14
C ARG A 743 -6.79 -0.01 13.29
N PRO A 744 -7.67 -0.83 13.90
CA PRO A 744 -8.99 -1.12 13.35
C PRO A 744 -9.82 0.12 13.05
N MET A 745 -10.40 0.17 11.87
CA MET A 745 -11.37 1.17 11.43
C MET A 745 -12.76 0.53 11.25
N PHE A 746 -13.74 1.35 10.89
CA PHE A 746 -15.14 0.93 10.77
C PHE A 746 -15.37 -0.24 9.80
N GLY A 747 -14.55 -0.38 8.75
CA GLY A 747 -14.61 -1.50 7.81
C GLY A 747 -14.32 -2.87 8.43
N ALA A 748 -13.90 -2.92 9.69
CA ALA A 748 -13.56 -4.15 10.39
C ALA A 748 -14.45 -4.52 11.58
N PHE A 749 -15.42 -3.67 11.93
CA PHE A 749 -16.29 -3.91 13.07
C PHE A 749 -17.66 -4.45 12.63
N GLY A 750 -18.28 -5.23 13.51
CA GLY A 750 -19.59 -5.84 13.25
C GLY A 750 -19.56 -6.71 11.99
N LYS A 751 -20.55 -6.49 11.10
CA LYS A 751 -20.66 -7.22 9.83
C LYS A 751 -20.01 -6.51 8.64
N ALA A 752 -19.37 -5.36 8.84
CA ALA A 752 -18.66 -4.67 7.77
C ALA A 752 -17.52 -5.54 7.19
N GLY A 753 -16.76 -6.22 8.05
CA GLY A 753 -15.68 -7.11 7.62
C GLY A 753 -16.19 -8.25 6.72
N SER A 754 -17.34 -8.84 7.06
CA SER A 754 -18.00 -9.85 6.23
C SER A 754 -18.48 -9.30 4.88
N SER A 755 -19.13 -8.14 4.87
CA SER A 755 -19.69 -7.54 3.64
C SER A 755 -18.62 -7.11 2.64
N ASN A 756 -17.42 -6.79 3.12
CA ASN A 756 -16.33 -6.27 2.32
C ASN A 756 -15.34 -7.35 1.85
N SER A 757 -15.56 -8.63 2.18
CA SER A 757 -14.57 -9.69 2.00
C SER A 757 -15.15 -10.96 1.37
N ILE A 758 -14.26 -11.86 0.97
CA ILE A 758 -14.61 -13.12 0.31
C ILE A 758 -13.98 -14.31 1.05
N ALA A 759 -14.77 -15.36 1.29
CA ALA A 759 -14.28 -16.70 1.63
C ALA A 759 -14.19 -17.52 0.34
N PHE A 760 -12.97 -17.88 -0.07
CA PHE A 760 -12.72 -18.70 -1.25
C PHE A 760 -12.82 -20.19 -0.90
N VAL A 761 -13.64 -20.91 -1.64
CA VAL A 761 -13.92 -22.35 -1.46
C VAL A 761 -13.84 -23.10 -2.80
N SER A 762 -13.91 -24.43 -2.81
CA SER A 762 -14.00 -25.19 -4.07
C SER A 762 -15.38 -25.06 -4.74
N LYS A 763 -15.42 -25.25 -6.07
CA LYS A 763 -16.69 -25.35 -6.84
C LYS A 763 -17.60 -26.49 -6.37
N ALA A 764 -17.03 -27.55 -5.81
CA ALA A 764 -17.79 -28.73 -5.37
C ALA A 764 -18.44 -28.57 -4.00
N CYS A 765 -18.11 -27.51 -3.25
CA CYS A 765 -18.87 -27.16 -2.07
C CYS A 765 -20.36 -27.03 -2.42
N PRO A 766 -21.30 -27.35 -1.51
CA PRO A 766 -22.74 -27.29 -1.75
C PRO A 766 -23.31 -25.91 -2.16
N VAL A 767 -22.47 -24.89 -2.43
CA VAL A 767 -22.83 -23.66 -3.15
C VAL A 767 -23.68 -23.97 -4.41
N ALA A 768 -23.46 -25.13 -5.04
CA ALA A 768 -24.22 -25.61 -6.20
C ALA A 768 -25.41 -26.57 -5.89
N LYS A 769 -25.68 -26.94 -4.63
CA LYS A 769 -26.82 -27.81 -4.24
C LYS A 769 -27.72 -27.11 -3.22
N GLN A 770 -28.90 -26.66 -3.68
CA GLN A 770 -30.12 -26.15 -2.98
C GLN A 770 -30.04 -25.29 -1.69
N ALA A 771 -28.98 -25.34 -0.88
CA ALA A 771 -28.79 -24.53 0.33
C ALA A 771 -27.43 -23.82 0.44
N GLY A 772 -26.37 -24.21 -0.28
CA GLY A 772 -25.08 -23.49 -0.20
C GLY A 772 -24.28 -23.70 1.10
N ILE A 773 -22.95 -23.66 1.03
CA ILE A 773 -22.08 -23.71 2.23
C ILE A 773 -22.28 -22.48 3.12
N GLU A 774 -22.58 -21.32 2.52
CA GLU A 774 -22.91 -20.09 3.22
C GLU A 774 -24.08 -20.28 4.19
N THR A 775 -25.22 -20.79 3.71
CA THR A 775 -26.39 -21.07 4.58
C THR A 775 -26.09 -22.21 5.55
N GLY A 776 -25.43 -23.27 5.10
CA GLY A 776 -25.13 -24.44 5.93
C GLY A 776 -24.24 -24.12 7.12
N TYR A 777 -23.30 -23.18 6.96
CA TYR A 777 -22.37 -22.76 8.00
C TYR A 777 -22.79 -21.42 8.65
N GLY A 778 -23.81 -20.75 8.11
CA GLY A 778 -24.30 -19.48 8.63
C GLY A 778 -23.36 -18.30 8.38
N LEU A 779 -22.56 -18.36 7.32
CA LEU A 779 -21.60 -17.31 6.95
C LEU A 779 -22.32 -16.05 6.48
N LYS A 780 -21.72 -14.90 6.72
CA LYS A 780 -22.15 -13.59 6.20
C LYS A 780 -21.17 -13.04 5.17
N LYS A 781 -19.93 -13.54 5.19
CA LYS A 781 -18.94 -13.21 4.18
C LYS A 781 -19.36 -13.79 2.84
N ARG A 782 -19.16 -13.03 1.77
CA ARG A 782 -19.39 -13.51 0.40
C ARG A 782 -18.56 -14.77 0.17
N VAL A 783 -19.17 -15.83 -0.37
CA VAL A 783 -18.45 -17.07 -0.70
C VAL A 783 -18.29 -17.17 -2.21
N GLU A 784 -17.06 -17.36 -2.67
CA GLU A 784 -16.76 -17.52 -4.10
C GLU A 784 -15.96 -18.79 -4.34
N ALA A 785 -16.23 -19.44 -5.47
CA ALA A 785 -15.53 -20.64 -5.86
C ALA A 785 -14.22 -20.31 -6.59
N VAL A 786 -13.14 -21.00 -6.25
CA VAL A 786 -11.90 -20.97 -7.02
C VAL A 786 -12.02 -21.77 -8.31
N GLY A 787 -11.13 -21.52 -9.28
CA GLY A 787 -10.97 -22.41 -10.43
C GLY A 787 -9.98 -21.91 -11.48
N ASN A 788 -9.94 -22.62 -12.62
CA ASN A 788 -9.00 -22.42 -13.71
C ASN A 788 -7.53 -22.62 -13.31
N VAL A 789 -7.26 -23.57 -12.40
CA VAL A 789 -5.92 -23.79 -11.84
C VAL A 789 -5.23 -25.02 -12.41
N ARG A 790 -5.97 -25.96 -13.00
CA ARG A 790 -5.38 -27.24 -13.45
C ARG A 790 -4.59 -27.16 -14.75
N ASN A 791 -4.85 -26.14 -15.56
CA ASN A 791 -4.17 -25.91 -16.84
C ASN A 791 -3.05 -24.86 -16.77
N LEU A 792 -2.72 -24.37 -15.58
CA LEU A 792 -1.69 -23.36 -15.41
C LEU A 792 -0.29 -23.94 -15.60
N THR A 793 0.60 -23.11 -16.07
CA THR A 793 2.03 -23.39 -16.16
C THR A 793 2.80 -22.21 -15.62
N LYS A 794 4.10 -22.36 -15.47
CA LYS A 794 5.01 -21.25 -15.18
C LYS A 794 4.82 -20.05 -16.12
N LEU A 795 4.40 -20.30 -17.37
CA LEU A 795 4.20 -19.24 -18.37
C LEU A 795 3.05 -18.29 -18.02
N ASP A 796 2.11 -18.74 -17.17
CA ASP A 796 0.96 -17.94 -16.75
C ASP A 796 1.30 -16.99 -15.58
N MET A 797 2.46 -17.19 -14.94
CA MET A 797 2.96 -16.33 -13.87
C MET A 797 3.46 -15.01 -14.43
N LYS A 798 2.73 -13.93 -14.12
CA LYS A 798 2.96 -12.60 -14.68
C LYS A 798 4.35 -12.11 -14.32
N LEU A 799 5.11 -11.76 -15.37
CA LEU A 799 6.48 -11.23 -15.31
C LEU A 799 7.50 -12.16 -14.62
N ASN A 800 7.11 -13.39 -14.29
CA ASN A 800 7.90 -14.37 -13.56
C ASN A 800 7.72 -15.76 -14.17
N SER A 801 7.95 -15.85 -15.48
CA SER A 801 7.70 -17.02 -16.32
C SER A 801 8.97 -17.75 -16.78
N ALA A 802 10.14 -17.39 -16.25
CA ALA A 802 11.41 -17.98 -16.68
C ALA A 802 11.50 -19.48 -16.34
N LEU A 803 12.04 -20.28 -17.27
CA LEU A 803 12.21 -21.73 -17.13
C LEU A 803 13.67 -22.13 -17.42
N PRO A 804 14.64 -21.66 -16.61
CA PRO A 804 16.03 -22.04 -16.78
C PRO A 804 16.21 -23.54 -16.50
N LYS A 805 17.18 -24.17 -17.18
CA LYS A 805 17.63 -25.52 -16.79
C LYS A 805 18.47 -25.41 -15.52
N ILE A 806 17.90 -25.83 -14.39
CA ILE A 806 18.58 -25.79 -13.10
C ILE A 806 19.33 -27.10 -12.85
N GLU A 807 20.60 -26.99 -12.48
CA GLU A 807 21.41 -28.11 -11.98
C GLU A 807 21.99 -27.73 -10.61
N VAL A 808 22.09 -28.72 -9.72
CA VAL A 808 22.63 -28.57 -8.37
C VAL A 808 23.67 -29.66 -8.19
N ASP A 809 24.89 -29.26 -7.82
CA ASP A 809 25.96 -30.19 -7.51
C ASP A 809 25.67 -30.90 -6.17
N PRO A 810 25.66 -32.23 -6.11
CA PRO A 810 25.23 -32.98 -4.93
C PRO A 810 26.21 -32.90 -3.75
N GLU A 811 27.46 -32.50 -3.99
CA GLU A 811 28.50 -32.42 -2.95
C GLU A 811 28.77 -30.98 -2.51
N THR A 812 28.75 -30.04 -3.46
CA THR A 812 29.11 -28.63 -3.23
C THR A 812 27.90 -27.69 -3.21
N TYR A 813 26.70 -28.20 -3.50
CA TYR A 813 25.43 -27.47 -3.53
C TYR A 813 25.37 -26.29 -4.50
N LYS A 814 26.41 -26.11 -5.32
CA LYS A 814 26.48 -25.07 -6.35
C LYS A 814 25.31 -25.21 -7.31
N VAL A 815 24.55 -24.14 -7.42
CA VAL A 815 23.39 -24.07 -8.32
C VAL A 815 23.81 -23.40 -9.62
N THR A 816 23.43 -24.00 -10.75
CA THR A 816 23.57 -23.37 -12.07
C THR A 816 22.21 -23.24 -12.75
N ALA A 817 22.06 -22.19 -13.56
CA ALA A 817 20.94 -22.00 -14.48
C ALA A 817 21.50 -21.89 -15.90
N ASP A 818 21.09 -22.80 -16.79
CA ASP A 818 21.56 -22.86 -18.18
C ASP A 818 23.11 -22.91 -18.27
N GLY A 819 23.73 -23.62 -17.32
CA GLY A 819 25.19 -23.77 -17.20
C GLY A 819 25.90 -22.60 -16.52
N MET A 820 25.19 -21.53 -16.13
CA MET A 820 25.76 -20.37 -15.44
C MET A 820 25.60 -20.51 -13.92
N LEU A 821 26.71 -20.36 -13.17
CA LEU A 821 26.69 -20.37 -11.71
C LEU A 821 25.82 -19.24 -11.15
N LEU A 822 24.89 -19.58 -10.26
CA LEU A 822 24.07 -18.64 -9.53
C LEU A 822 24.66 -18.42 -8.14
N THR A 823 25.39 -17.32 -7.98
CA THR A 823 26.00 -16.95 -6.69
C THR A 823 25.91 -15.45 -6.47
N CYS A 824 25.66 -15.05 -5.23
CA CYS A 824 25.68 -13.66 -4.80
C CYS A 824 26.17 -13.59 -3.35
N SER A 825 26.78 -12.46 -2.95
CA SER A 825 27.27 -12.31 -1.58
C SER A 825 26.12 -11.97 -0.61
N ALA A 826 26.24 -12.40 0.64
CA ALA A 826 25.37 -11.97 1.73
C ALA A 826 25.35 -10.44 1.83
N ALA A 827 24.15 -9.85 1.96
CA ALA A 827 24.03 -8.44 2.30
C ALA A 827 24.26 -8.24 3.82
N THR A 828 25.05 -7.23 4.19
CA THR A 828 25.30 -6.88 5.59
C THR A 828 24.18 -6.03 6.20
N THR A 829 23.40 -5.37 5.36
CA THR A 829 22.27 -4.51 5.73
C THR A 829 21.16 -4.62 4.70
N VAL A 830 19.93 -4.31 5.11
CA VAL A 830 18.78 -4.21 4.21
C VAL A 830 17.98 -2.93 4.50
N PRO A 831 17.37 -2.29 3.49
CA PRO A 831 16.43 -1.19 3.69
C PRO A 831 15.14 -1.69 4.35
N LEU A 832 14.18 -0.80 4.60
CA LEU A 832 12.87 -1.15 5.16
C LEU A 832 13.02 -1.87 6.51
N SER A 833 14.01 -1.45 7.31
CA SER A 833 14.36 -2.08 8.59
C SER A 833 14.69 -1.02 9.66
N ARG A 834 15.97 -0.73 9.88
CA ARG A 834 16.51 0.11 10.97
C ARG A 834 15.90 1.50 11.02
N ASN A 835 15.54 2.09 9.87
CA ASN A 835 14.92 3.41 9.79
C ASN A 835 13.49 3.48 10.37
N TYR A 836 12.78 2.34 10.46
CA TYR A 836 11.32 2.34 10.66
C TYR A 836 10.81 1.59 11.89
N PHE A 837 11.51 0.55 12.35
CA PHE A 837 10.99 -0.32 13.41
C PHE A 837 11.58 0.02 14.78
N LEU A 838 10.74 -0.08 15.83
CA LEU A 838 11.15 0.24 17.20
C LEU A 838 12.01 -0.86 17.83
N PHE A 839 11.89 -2.10 17.34
CA PHE A 839 12.62 -3.28 17.79
C PHE A 839 13.19 -4.06 16.62
#